data_AF-A0A944BDL3-F1
#
_entry.id   AF-A0A944BDL3-F1
#
_cell.length_a   1.000
_cell.length_b   1.000
_cell.length_c   1.000
_cell.angle_alpha   90.00
_cell.angle_beta   90.00
_cell.angle_gamma   90.00
#
_symmetry.space_group_name_H-M   'P 1'
#
loop_
_entity.id
_entity.type
_entity.pdbx_description
1 polymer ?
#
loop_
_entity_poly.entity_id
_entity_poly.type
_entity_poly.pdbx_seq_one_letter_code
_entity_poly.pdbx_strand_id
1 'polypeptide(L)'
;VMIRHLLLSILLMATSAISFAAEKDFTAYLFAYFKGEGSVQGEQIYFAVSRDGLNWKDINGGNPVLTSTLGEKGLRDPFIMRSADGSKFFVIATDLKINGNGDWTAAQTKGSKSIMVWESSDLINWSEQRMCRVAPDGAGCTWAPEAVYNEESGEYIVFWSSKIPSSQSVSNNDNTHRVYYCTTKDFKTFSDAKVWIELKNPQNRTISVIDATVIKVGDTYYRFKKNEATEAHKQGMPSSGKYIIMEKATSLLGQWTEVNTQMSQIAYVEGPTCFKFNGENKWCLFIDDFGGKGYYPLITTDLSSGVFTQPSSSQYSLPSVMRHGSVVNITESEYSNLMSKYEPSSTSTVRINPAARQQTMEGWGVSLCWWANMCGKWTENKIDDLVDMLTSEDKLNYNIFRYNIGGGDHPSHYNGHMCNGKGKRAEMEGFKASENSNYDWNADAAQRKVMLKLRDARKDAIFEAFSNSAPYWMTYSGCASGNKDAGKDNLKPEYYGKFSDYLIDVCKHYKDEYGIEFKTLDPFNEPNTNYWGANGGQEGCHFDPASQVKLIRVIYPKLKNSGLKTVLSASDETSVSTAIGELQLFVKEGDIVPMLGQFNVHTYGGDIRDKANLKDLVTETRLPFWMSETGAGGNGLAGNLSLAQRMFDDLNYLQPQAWIDWQFVEENNDQWCMVRGNFNNQTYNIVKNFYVRMQVTRFIRQGYTMLGTGRNDILAAVSPTGNKVVVVMLNTSTDEKNISIDLTPLKQVDNLAELYVTNSNLNCKRMADVEVVDGIANYTMGGQEISTMIFSTDAGKGVEYFTEGMPYMFVSRASTSPLTLNGGSLQLSSLCVADSMQRWYFNKLSDDTYNIYTMLNGKKLALTDDGSYYLAATPLDPSNKGQQFKVENIGDNSYKVTSASNGKLLDLEGEHLEIGTKVGLWQASATGGNAHREWRILSVPFTAVPMSGETTADDIASEPMLVYSANGEIIIVSLSASSSMYSVYNIKGQMVTNGAIKSAVTKIPVEKGFYVVRCGNEAEKVMVK
;
A
#
# COMPACT_ATOMS: atom_id res chain seq x y z
N VAL A 1 34.92 -14.60 39.48
CA VAL A 1 34.53 -13.23 39.88
C VAL A 1 35.51 -12.16 39.38
N MET A 2 36.83 -12.41 39.27
CA MET A 2 37.79 -11.44 38.69
C MET A 2 37.77 -11.28 37.14
N ILE A 3 37.18 -12.21 36.38
CA ILE A 3 37.06 -12.11 34.91
C ILE A 3 35.81 -11.32 34.48
N ARG A 4 34.83 -11.14 35.38
CA ARG A 4 33.59 -10.39 35.14
C ARG A 4 33.74 -8.86 35.32
N HIS A 5 34.87 -8.38 35.83
CA HIS A 5 35.10 -6.93 36.03
C HIS A 5 36.06 -6.33 35.01
N LEU A 6 36.89 -7.14 34.34
CA LEU A 6 37.78 -6.68 33.27
C LEU A 6 37.03 -6.51 31.92
N LEU A 7 35.97 -7.30 31.69
CA LEU A 7 35.11 -7.15 30.51
C LEU A 7 34.10 -5.99 30.64
N LEU A 8 33.78 -5.54 31.85
CA LEU A 8 32.91 -4.38 32.07
C LEU A 8 33.64 -3.02 31.97
N SER A 9 34.97 -3.03 32.07
CA SER A 9 35.80 -1.81 31.96
C SER A 9 36.35 -1.58 30.55
N ILE A 10 36.37 -2.61 29.69
CA ILE A 10 36.70 -2.46 28.26
C ILE A 10 35.45 -2.10 27.43
N LEU A 11 34.23 -2.37 27.92
CA LEU A 11 32.99 -2.00 27.23
C LEU A 11 32.51 -0.55 27.51
N LEU A 12 33.18 0.19 28.41
CA LEU A 12 32.89 1.59 28.73
C LEU A 12 33.87 2.61 28.12
N MET A 13 34.83 2.16 27.28
CA MET A 13 35.72 3.03 26.50
C MET A 13 35.57 2.84 24.99
N ALA A 14 34.43 2.34 24.52
CA ALA A 14 33.96 2.72 23.20
C ALA A 14 33.30 4.10 23.35
N THR A 15 34.12 5.15 23.53
CA THR A 15 33.71 6.47 23.08
C THR A 15 33.19 6.27 21.67
N SER A 16 31.90 6.53 21.47
CA SER A 16 31.28 6.70 20.18
C SER A 16 32.19 7.59 19.34
N ALA A 17 33.05 6.95 18.53
CA ALA A 17 33.71 7.65 17.45
C ALA A 17 32.55 8.08 16.57
N ILE A 18 32.16 9.36 16.69
CA ILE A 18 31.25 9.99 15.76
C ILE A 18 31.93 9.82 14.41
N SER A 19 31.49 8.81 13.65
CA SER A 19 31.95 8.60 12.29
C SER A 19 31.37 9.76 11.50
N PHE A 20 32.20 10.73 11.15
CA PHE A 20 31.80 11.79 10.24
C PHE A 20 31.28 11.15 8.95
N ALA A 21 30.12 11.59 8.47
CA ALA A 21 29.58 11.13 7.19
C ALA A 21 30.58 11.50 6.08
N ALA A 22 31.12 10.49 5.40
CA ALA A 22 31.95 10.71 4.23
C ALA A 22 31.06 10.92 3.00
N GLU A 23 31.58 11.52 1.93
CA GLU A 23 30.81 11.78 0.69
C GLU A 23 30.13 10.51 0.13
N LYS A 24 30.75 9.35 0.32
CA LYS A 24 30.21 8.03 -0.05
C LYS A 24 28.94 7.61 0.70
N ASP A 25 28.62 8.26 1.82
CA ASP A 25 27.50 7.91 2.70
C ASP A 25 26.23 8.73 2.37
N PHE A 26 26.31 9.71 1.45
CA PHE A 26 25.16 10.52 1.04
C PHE A 26 24.30 9.81 -0.01
N THR A 27 22.99 9.75 0.24
CA THR A 27 22.01 9.06 -0.62
C THR A 27 20.87 9.97 -1.08
N ALA A 28 20.78 11.19 -0.54
CA ALA A 28 19.73 12.15 -0.85
C ALA A 28 20.21 13.61 -0.65
N TYR A 29 19.30 14.55 -0.86
CA TYR A 29 19.52 16.00 -0.71
C TYR A 29 18.35 16.64 0.05
N LEU A 30 18.65 17.69 0.82
CA LEU A 30 17.68 18.58 1.45
C LEU A 30 17.86 19.99 0.89
N PHE A 31 16.76 20.62 0.48
CA PHE A 31 16.71 22.02 0.04
C PHE A 31 15.91 22.83 1.05
N ALA A 32 16.57 23.82 1.67
CA ALA A 32 15.93 24.88 2.44
C ALA A 32 15.61 26.09 1.55
N TYR A 33 14.36 26.52 1.51
CA TYR A 33 13.90 27.57 0.60
C TYR A 33 12.72 28.38 1.19
N PHE A 34 12.30 29.46 0.52
CA PHE A 34 11.05 30.18 0.83
C PHE A 34 10.20 30.39 -0.45
N LYS A 35 8.93 30.78 -0.29
CA LYS A 35 7.93 30.83 -1.39
C LYS A 35 7.67 32.24 -1.94
N GLY A 36 8.34 33.27 -1.42
CA GLY A 36 8.17 34.65 -1.86
C GLY A 36 7.05 35.42 -1.14
N GLU A 37 6.91 36.69 -1.49
CA GLU A 37 6.01 37.66 -0.85
C GLU A 37 4.55 37.58 -1.30
N GLY A 38 4.18 36.60 -2.13
CA GLY A 38 2.82 36.45 -2.67
C GLY A 38 1.77 35.99 -1.65
N SER A 39 2.18 35.53 -0.46
CA SER A 39 1.28 35.09 0.61
C SER A 39 1.82 35.42 1.99
N VAL A 40 0.94 35.45 2.99
CA VAL A 40 1.28 35.77 4.39
C VAL A 40 2.31 34.80 4.99
N GLN A 41 2.32 33.54 4.55
CA GLN A 41 3.28 32.53 4.99
C GLN A 41 4.44 32.32 4.02
N GLY A 42 4.44 32.97 2.85
CA GLY A 42 5.44 32.69 1.81
C GLY A 42 6.86 33.09 2.19
N GLU A 43 7.01 33.99 3.16
CA GLU A 43 8.28 34.43 3.74
C GLU A 43 8.58 33.66 5.04
N GLN A 44 8.60 32.33 4.96
CA GLN A 44 9.00 31.39 6.02
C GLN A 44 9.89 30.31 5.40
N ILE A 45 10.55 29.47 6.21
CA ILE A 45 11.47 28.44 5.70
C ILE A 45 10.73 27.12 5.48
N TYR A 46 10.85 26.60 4.27
CA TYR A 46 10.29 25.33 3.81
C TYR A 46 11.42 24.37 3.43
N PHE A 47 11.13 23.08 3.51
CA PHE A 47 12.04 22.02 3.11
C PHE A 47 11.47 21.19 1.96
N ALA A 48 12.37 20.79 1.05
CA ALA A 48 12.10 19.79 0.02
C ALA A 48 13.25 18.78 -0.01
N VAL A 49 12.95 17.53 -0.38
CA VAL A 49 13.94 16.45 -0.48
C VAL A 49 14.02 15.91 -1.91
N SER A 50 15.19 15.40 -2.27
CA SER A 50 15.42 14.73 -3.56
C SER A 50 16.35 13.53 -3.39
N ARG A 51 16.16 12.49 -4.20
CA ARG A 51 17.06 11.33 -4.29
C ARG A 51 18.15 11.53 -5.35
N ASP A 52 17.83 12.29 -6.41
CA ASP A 52 18.69 12.44 -7.58
C ASP A 52 19.25 13.86 -7.75
N GLY A 53 18.78 14.83 -6.97
CA GLY A 53 19.17 16.25 -7.02
C GLY A 53 18.46 17.06 -8.11
N LEU A 54 17.59 16.44 -8.92
CA LEU A 54 16.87 17.07 -10.02
C LEU A 54 15.34 17.03 -9.85
N ASN A 55 14.82 16.02 -9.16
CA ASN A 55 13.39 15.83 -8.90
C ASN A 55 13.12 15.99 -7.40
N TRP A 56 12.43 17.07 -7.05
CA TRP A 56 12.27 17.52 -5.68
C TRP A 56 10.82 17.38 -5.20
N LYS A 57 10.66 16.92 -3.95
CA LYS A 57 9.36 16.77 -3.28
C LYS A 57 9.31 17.67 -2.05
N ASP A 58 8.28 18.52 -1.95
CA ASP A 58 7.93 19.23 -0.72
C ASP A 58 7.62 18.24 0.42
N ILE A 59 8.11 18.52 1.62
CA ILE A 59 7.74 17.77 2.83
C ILE A 59 6.87 18.62 3.76
N ASN A 60 6.37 18.03 4.85
CA ASN A 60 5.52 18.69 5.85
C ASN A 60 4.17 19.14 5.27
N GLY A 61 3.67 18.40 4.27
CA GLY A 61 2.46 18.76 3.53
C GLY A 61 2.54 20.13 2.82
N GLY A 62 3.75 20.61 2.52
CA GLY A 62 3.98 21.92 1.91
C GLY A 62 3.86 23.11 2.87
N ASN A 63 3.80 22.87 4.19
CA ASN A 63 3.77 23.87 5.26
C ASN A 63 5.19 24.27 5.72
N PRO A 64 5.39 25.47 6.28
CA PRO A 64 6.70 25.92 6.74
C PRO A 64 7.25 25.02 7.87
N VAL A 65 8.55 24.77 7.84
CA VAL A 65 9.27 23.98 8.86
C VAL A 65 9.81 24.89 9.96
N LEU A 66 10.36 26.05 9.60
CA LEU A 66 10.80 27.07 10.56
C LEU A 66 10.04 28.36 10.31
N THR A 67 9.52 28.94 11.39
CA THR A 67 8.81 30.22 11.35
C THR A 67 9.48 31.25 12.26
N SER A 68 9.30 32.52 11.91
CA SER A 68 9.86 33.64 12.68
C SER A 68 8.83 34.30 13.59
N THR A 69 9.18 34.44 14.86
CA THR A 69 8.43 35.25 15.85
C THR A 69 9.18 36.52 16.25
N LEU A 70 10.46 36.61 15.92
CA LEU A 70 11.36 37.73 16.19
C LEU A 70 11.54 38.64 14.96
N GLY A 71 12.12 39.82 15.17
CA GLY A 71 12.47 40.75 14.09
C GLY A 71 11.27 41.20 13.26
N GLU A 72 11.44 41.20 11.95
CA GLU A 72 10.39 41.56 10.98
C GLU A 72 9.37 40.42 10.77
N LYS A 73 9.62 39.23 11.34
CA LYS A 73 8.77 38.03 11.27
C LYS A 73 8.63 37.39 9.88
N GLY A 74 9.43 37.84 8.92
CA GLY A 74 9.62 37.18 7.62
C GLY A 74 11.02 36.57 7.54
N LEU A 75 11.11 35.37 6.94
CA LEU A 75 12.36 34.66 6.67
C LEU A 75 12.53 34.52 5.17
N ARG A 76 13.66 34.99 4.67
CA ARG A 76 14.04 34.90 3.26
C ARG A 76 15.46 34.35 3.13
N ASP A 77 15.78 33.83 1.96
CA ASP A 77 17.13 33.40 1.57
C ASP A 77 17.79 32.42 2.57
N PRO A 78 17.15 31.30 2.93
CA PRO A 78 17.72 30.38 3.92
C PRO A 78 18.96 29.64 3.40
N PHE A 79 20.02 29.67 4.22
CA PHE A 79 21.24 28.90 4.03
C PHE A 79 21.33 27.77 5.05
N ILE A 80 21.35 26.52 4.59
CA ILE A 80 21.55 25.33 5.41
C ILE A 80 22.94 24.76 5.20
N MET A 81 23.62 24.43 6.29
CA MET A 81 24.93 23.78 6.24
C MET A 81 25.12 22.74 7.35
N ARG A 82 25.94 21.73 7.06
CA ARG A 82 26.48 20.82 8.08
C ARG A 82 27.68 21.50 8.77
N SER A 83 27.81 21.33 10.08
CA SER A 83 28.98 21.79 10.83
C SER A 83 30.26 21.09 10.35
N ALA A 84 31.41 21.73 10.55
CA ALA A 84 32.71 21.21 10.14
C ALA A 84 33.06 19.87 10.79
N ASP A 85 32.55 19.65 12.02
CA ASP A 85 32.65 18.38 12.75
C ASP A 85 31.45 17.44 12.48
N GLY A 86 30.62 17.72 11.48
CA GLY A 86 29.51 16.86 11.09
C GLY A 86 28.42 16.62 12.14
N SER A 87 28.55 17.16 13.36
CA SER A 87 27.73 16.79 14.50
C SER A 87 26.36 17.44 14.51
N LYS A 88 26.17 18.48 13.70
CA LYS A 88 24.93 19.25 13.60
C LYS A 88 24.82 19.99 12.28
N PHE A 89 23.69 20.63 12.11
CA PHE A 89 23.33 21.51 11.01
C PHE A 89 22.99 22.89 11.55
N PHE A 90 23.30 23.91 10.77
CA PHE A 90 22.88 25.27 10.99
C PHE A 90 21.97 25.72 9.84
N VAL A 91 20.90 26.44 10.18
CA VAL A 91 20.13 27.21 9.22
C VAL A 91 20.27 28.68 9.60
N ILE A 92 20.71 29.50 8.64
CA ILE A 92 20.70 30.95 8.77
C ILE A 92 19.82 31.59 7.69
N ALA A 93 19.17 32.72 7.99
CA ALA A 93 18.25 33.35 7.05
C ALA A 93 18.21 34.88 7.22
N THR A 94 17.78 35.56 6.16
CA THR A 94 17.46 37.00 6.15
C THR A 94 16.23 37.25 7.02
N ASP A 95 16.32 38.21 7.95
CA ASP A 95 15.16 38.76 8.66
C ASP A 95 14.54 39.89 7.81
N LEU A 96 13.53 39.56 7.02
CA LEU A 96 12.87 40.50 6.11
C LEU A 96 11.43 40.10 5.81
N LYS A 97 10.52 41.06 5.94
CA LYS A 97 9.11 40.89 5.53
C LYS A 97 8.69 41.94 4.51
N ILE A 98 8.52 41.52 3.24
CA ILE A 98 8.01 42.36 2.15
C ILE A 98 6.50 42.19 1.97
N ASN A 99 5.97 41.00 2.30
CA ASN A 99 4.55 40.74 2.20
C ASN A 99 3.74 41.74 3.06
N GLY A 100 2.81 42.44 2.42
CA GLY A 100 1.89 43.39 3.03
C GLY A 100 2.15 44.86 2.70
N ASN A 101 3.41 45.30 2.56
CA ASN A 101 3.75 46.71 2.26
C ASN A 101 4.54 46.92 0.96
N GLY A 102 5.27 45.90 0.47
CA GLY A 102 6.05 46.00 -0.76
C GLY A 102 7.19 47.04 -0.75
N ASP A 103 7.60 47.56 0.41
CA ASP A 103 8.54 48.68 0.49
C ASP A 103 10.01 48.22 0.42
N TRP A 104 10.43 47.88 -0.80
CA TRP A 104 11.81 47.52 -1.11
C TRP A 104 12.82 48.65 -0.86
N THR A 105 12.38 49.91 -0.78
CA THR A 105 13.28 51.04 -0.49
C THR A 105 13.62 51.05 1.00
N ALA A 106 12.62 50.89 1.86
CA ALA A 106 12.83 50.75 3.30
C ALA A 106 13.65 49.49 3.61
N ALA A 107 13.35 48.36 2.98
CA ALA A 107 14.08 47.11 3.17
C ALA A 107 15.59 47.24 2.88
N GLN A 108 15.97 48.07 1.91
CA GLN A 108 17.38 48.32 1.55
C GLN A 108 18.10 49.34 2.42
N THR A 109 17.38 50.26 3.06
CA THR A 109 17.98 51.46 3.70
C THR A 109 17.75 51.53 5.20
N LYS A 110 16.75 50.80 5.71
CA LYS A 110 16.29 50.80 7.10
C LYS A 110 15.83 49.39 7.57
N GLY A 111 16.18 48.35 6.84
CA GLY A 111 15.83 46.97 7.16
C GLY A 111 16.66 46.38 8.29
N SER A 112 16.40 45.11 8.59
CA SER A 112 17.08 44.38 9.66
C SER A 112 18.61 44.33 9.50
N LYS A 113 19.28 44.41 10.66
CA LYS A 113 20.75 44.31 10.81
C LYS A 113 21.20 42.93 11.31
N SER A 114 20.26 41.99 11.33
CA SER A 114 20.43 40.69 11.97
C SER A 114 20.14 39.56 11.01
N ILE A 115 20.79 38.43 11.26
CA ILE A 115 20.44 37.14 10.68
C ILE A 115 19.65 36.34 11.71
N MET A 116 18.81 35.44 11.23
CA MET A 116 18.13 34.45 12.06
C MET A 116 18.91 33.14 12.03
N VAL A 117 19.03 32.45 13.16
CA VAL A 117 19.86 31.25 13.32
C VAL A 117 19.09 30.15 14.06
N TRP A 118 19.16 28.93 13.52
CA TRP A 118 18.75 27.67 14.17
C TRP A 118 19.88 26.63 14.07
N GLU A 119 19.92 25.71 15.01
CA GLU A 119 20.79 24.52 14.92
C GLU A 119 20.02 23.22 15.21
N SER A 120 20.43 22.12 14.60
CA SER A 120 19.82 20.79 14.79
C SER A 120 20.86 19.68 14.66
N SER A 121 20.81 18.64 15.49
CA SER A 121 21.68 17.47 15.33
C SER A 121 21.14 16.45 14.31
N ASP A 122 19.88 16.55 13.91
CA ASP A 122 19.16 15.49 13.18
C ASP A 122 18.19 16.00 12.09
N LEU A 123 18.23 17.31 11.79
CA LEU A 123 17.39 18.03 10.82
C LEU A 123 15.89 18.11 11.16
N ILE A 124 15.44 17.51 12.26
CA ILE A 124 14.03 17.44 12.66
C ILE A 124 13.74 18.09 14.01
N ASN A 125 14.73 18.14 14.90
CA ASN A 125 14.67 18.81 16.19
C ASN A 125 15.54 20.07 16.12
N TRP A 126 14.89 21.22 15.95
CA TRP A 126 15.56 22.51 15.81
C TRP A 126 15.58 23.26 17.15
N SER A 127 16.66 24.01 17.38
CA SER A 127 16.77 24.91 18.53
C SER A 127 15.71 26.01 18.51
N GLU A 128 15.59 26.75 19.60
CA GLU A 128 14.86 28.03 19.58
C GLU A 128 15.49 29.01 18.56
N GLN A 129 14.66 29.88 17.99
CA GLN A 129 15.07 30.92 17.05
C GLN A 129 16.01 31.92 17.74
N ARG A 130 17.18 32.18 17.13
CA ARG A 130 18.11 33.23 17.59
C ARG A 130 18.21 34.35 16.56
N MET A 131 18.09 35.60 17.00
CA MET A 131 18.32 36.79 16.18
C MET A 131 19.70 37.36 16.49
N CYS A 132 20.62 37.30 15.52
CA CYS A 132 22.02 37.67 15.70
C CYS A 132 22.36 38.90 14.86
N ARG A 133 22.67 40.03 15.50
CA ARG A 133 23.13 41.23 14.79
C ARG A 133 24.54 41.00 14.27
N VAL A 134 24.72 41.13 12.95
CA VAL A 134 26.03 40.95 12.28
C VAL A 134 26.41 42.14 11.41
N ALA A 135 25.44 42.90 10.91
CA ALA A 135 25.73 44.03 10.04
C ALA A 135 26.37 45.21 10.81
N PRO A 136 27.32 45.93 10.18
CA PRO A 136 27.96 47.08 10.80
C PRO A 136 26.97 48.22 11.05
N ASP A 137 27.36 49.15 11.90
CA ASP A 137 26.57 50.37 12.11
C ASP A 137 26.44 51.16 10.79
N GLY A 138 25.26 51.72 10.59
CA GLY A 138 24.89 52.40 9.34
C GLY A 138 24.49 51.50 8.16
N ALA A 139 24.63 50.17 8.26
CA ALA A 139 24.08 49.27 7.25
C ALA A 139 22.55 49.40 7.15
N GLY A 140 22.05 49.40 5.91
CA GLY A 140 20.63 49.49 5.60
C GLY A 140 19.90 48.15 5.54
N CYS A 141 20.63 47.03 5.45
CA CYS A 141 20.07 45.67 5.36
C CYS A 141 21.11 44.57 5.66
N THR A 142 20.65 43.33 5.88
CA THR A 142 21.45 42.11 6.04
C THR A 142 20.81 40.99 5.21
N TRP A 143 21.16 40.86 3.94
CA TRP A 143 20.44 40.00 2.99
C TRP A 143 21.27 38.81 2.52
N ALA A 144 20.57 37.70 2.23
CA ALA A 144 21.12 36.45 1.73
C ALA A 144 22.37 35.98 2.50
N PRO A 145 22.25 35.76 3.83
CA PRO A 145 23.38 35.30 4.60
C PRO A 145 23.72 33.84 4.27
N GLU A 146 24.98 33.58 3.95
CA GLU A 146 25.55 32.23 3.84
C GLU A 146 26.80 32.09 4.71
N ALA A 147 27.31 30.88 4.85
CA ALA A 147 28.51 30.62 5.62
C ALA A 147 29.38 29.51 5.02
N VAL A 148 30.70 29.64 5.18
CA VAL A 148 31.67 28.63 4.75
C VAL A 148 32.70 28.41 5.85
N TYR A 149 33.04 27.15 6.13
CA TYR A 149 34.08 26.84 7.11
C TYR A 149 35.47 27.11 6.53
N ASN A 150 36.27 27.89 7.25
CA ASN A 150 37.65 28.18 6.89
C ASN A 150 38.60 27.31 7.71
N GLU A 151 39.16 26.27 7.08
CA GLU A 151 40.12 25.35 7.71
C GLU A 151 41.37 26.08 8.23
N GLU A 152 41.81 27.17 7.58
CA GLU A 152 43.01 27.92 7.97
C GLU A 152 42.85 28.60 9.33
N SER A 153 41.65 29.15 9.62
CA SER A 153 41.38 29.84 10.90
C SER A 153 40.64 28.98 11.91
N GLY A 154 40.03 27.86 11.49
CA GLY A 154 39.16 27.03 12.32
C GLY A 154 37.83 27.70 12.66
N GLU A 155 37.37 28.64 11.82
CA GLU A 155 36.18 29.47 12.03
C GLU A 155 35.27 29.45 10.80
N TYR A 156 33.99 29.69 10.98
CA TYR A 156 33.06 29.96 9.89
C TYR A 156 33.17 31.41 9.46
N ILE A 157 33.30 31.63 8.15
CA ILE A 157 33.14 32.94 7.52
C ILE A 157 31.66 33.05 7.17
N VAL A 158 30.94 33.93 7.87
CA VAL A 158 29.53 34.24 7.62
C VAL A 158 29.47 35.51 6.81
N PHE A 159 28.79 35.49 5.66
CA PHE A 159 28.79 36.60 4.72
C PHE A 159 27.39 36.91 4.19
N TRP A 160 27.12 38.18 3.90
CA TRP A 160 25.81 38.68 3.52
C TRP A 160 25.94 39.97 2.71
N SER A 161 24.86 40.39 2.07
CA SER A 161 24.79 41.63 1.30
C SER A 161 24.24 42.77 2.15
N SER A 162 24.93 43.92 2.14
CA SER A 162 24.45 45.14 2.80
C SER A 162 24.66 46.36 1.91
N LYS A 163 23.70 47.29 1.96
CA LYS A 163 23.81 48.64 1.42
C LYS A 163 24.17 49.62 2.52
N ILE A 164 25.16 50.47 2.29
CA ILE A 164 25.44 51.60 3.19
C ILE A 164 24.89 52.88 2.53
N PRO A 165 24.02 53.66 3.19
CA PRO A 165 23.53 54.92 2.65
C PRO A 165 24.67 55.89 2.36
N SER A 166 24.52 56.70 1.30
CA SER A 166 25.56 57.61 0.82
C SER A 166 26.07 58.61 1.87
N SER A 167 25.22 59.04 2.80
CA SER A 167 25.55 59.95 3.90
C SER A 167 26.43 59.32 5.01
N GLN A 168 26.62 58.01 4.98
CA GLN A 168 27.41 57.24 5.94
C GLN A 168 28.49 56.38 5.22
N SER A 169 28.60 56.51 3.90
CA SER A 169 29.56 55.78 3.07
C SER A 169 30.97 56.37 3.18
N VAL A 170 32.00 55.52 3.14
CA VAL A 170 33.42 55.91 3.27
C VAL A 170 33.88 56.86 2.16
N SER A 171 33.18 56.88 1.02
CA SER A 171 33.48 57.70 -0.14
C SER A 171 32.54 58.90 -0.32
N ASN A 172 31.56 59.14 0.57
CA ASN A 172 30.52 60.19 0.50
C ASN A 172 29.94 60.37 -0.92
N ASN A 173 28.73 59.82 -1.17
CA ASN A 173 28.00 59.70 -2.46
C ASN A 173 27.91 58.26 -3.02
N ASP A 174 28.25 57.24 -2.23
CA ASP A 174 28.12 55.84 -2.65
C ASP A 174 26.93 55.17 -1.97
N ASN A 175 25.96 54.69 -2.76
CA ASN A 175 24.75 54.01 -2.31
C ASN A 175 24.63 52.62 -2.95
N THR A 176 25.69 51.82 -2.86
CA THR A 176 25.80 50.49 -3.49
C THR A 176 25.80 49.35 -2.47
N HIS A 177 25.35 48.17 -2.91
CA HIS A 177 25.49 46.94 -2.13
C HIS A 177 26.91 46.37 -2.23
N ARG A 178 27.41 45.86 -1.10
CA ARG A 178 28.63 45.06 -0.99
C ARG A 178 28.32 43.79 -0.24
N VAL A 179 29.16 42.77 -0.43
CA VAL A 179 29.14 41.58 0.43
C VAL A 179 30.09 41.81 1.60
N TYR A 180 29.55 41.76 2.81
CA TYR A 180 30.29 41.81 4.07
C TYR A 180 30.50 40.41 4.62
N TYR A 181 31.47 40.26 5.52
CA TYR A 181 31.65 39.04 6.29
C TYR A 181 32.04 39.33 7.74
N CYS A 182 31.73 38.38 8.61
CA CYS A 182 32.32 38.25 9.94
C CYS A 182 32.74 36.78 10.15
N THR A 183 33.38 36.51 11.29
CA THR A 183 33.81 35.17 11.67
C THR A 183 33.09 34.72 12.94
N THR A 184 32.81 33.42 13.04
CA THR A 184 32.21 32.80 14.23
C THR A 184 32.69 31.35 14.39
N LYS A 185 32.62 30.83 15.61
CA LYS A 185 32.84 29.40 15.90
C LYS A 185 31.55 28.65 16.20
N ASP A 186 30.49 29.36 16.57
CA ASP A 186 29.30 28.78 17.21
C ASP A 186 27.97 29.35 16.72
N PHE A 187 28.00 30.32 15.79
CA PHE A 187 26.83 31.08 15.34
C PHE A 187 26.05 31.73 16.49
N LYS A 188 26.77 32.18 17.52
CA LYS A 188 26.27 32.99 18.64
C LYS A 188 27.14 34.23 18.83
N THR A 189 28.46 34.05 18.78
CA THR A 189 29.43 35.13 18.93
C THR A 189 30.06 35.42 17.57
N PHE A 190 30.06 36.69 17.16
CA PHE A 190 30.56 37.10 15.85
C PHE A 190 31.65 38.17 16.00
N SER A 191 32.65 38.13 15.15
CA SER A 191 33.63 39.22 15.02
C SER A 191 33.00 40.46 14.38
N ASP A 192 33.73 41.58 14.40
CA ASP A 192 33.35 42.77 13.63
C ASP A 192 33.25 42.46 12.13
N ALA A 193 32.27 43.09 11.48
CA ALA A 193 32.02 42.96 10.05
C ALA A 193 33.09 43.68 9.21
N LYS A 194 33.48 43.05 8.11
CA LYS A 194 34.45 43.58 7.13
C LYS A 194 33.88 43.44 5.73
N VAL A 195 34.28 44.32 4.82
CA VAL A 195 33.93 44.17 3.40
C VAL A 195 34.68 42.96 2.85
N TRP A 196 33.94 42.02 2.24
CA TRP A 196 34.53 40.87 1.55
C TRP A 196 34.58 41.07 0.03
N ILE A 197 33.49 41.60 -0.53
CA ILE A 197 33.36 41.82 -1.98
C ILE A 197 32.92 43.26 -2.23
N GLU A 198 33.78 44.00 -2.93
CA GLU A 198 33.46 45.28 -3.54
C GLU A 198 33.63 45.13 -5.06
N LEU A 199 32.54 45.26 -5.80
CA LEU A 199 32.56 45.17 -7.26
C LEU A 199 32.75 46.58 -7.85
N LYS A 200 33.60 46.70 -8.86
CA LYS A 200 33.86 47.96 -9.56
C LYS A 200 33.60 47.83 -11.05
N ASN A 201 33.22 48.94 -11.68
CA ASN A 201 33.10 49.05 -13.13
C ASN A 201 34.44 49.45 -13.79
N PRO A 202 34.55 49.50 -15.13
CA PRO A 202 35.77 49.92 -15.83
C PRO A 202 36.25 51.34 -15.50
N GLN A 203 35.38 52.20 -14.94
CA GLN A 203 35.74 53.55 -14.48
C GLN A 203 36.19 53.56 -13.01
N ASN A 204 36.44 52.39 -12.41
CA ASN A 204 36.87 52.21 -11.02
C ASN A 204 35.86 52.77 -9.98
N ARG A 205 34.58 52.87 -10.34
CA ARG A 205 33.49 53.24 -9.43
C ARG A 205 32.88 51.97 -8.85
N THR A 206 32.54 51.99 -7.57
CA THR A 206 31.84 50.88 -6.92
C THR A 206 30.44 50.71 -7.52
N ILE A 207 30.04 49.46 -7.72
CA ILE A 207 28.72 49.06 -8.22
C ILE A 207 28.12 47.96 -7.34
N SER A 208 26.80 47.86 -7.31
CA SER A 208 26.08 46.92 -6.44
C SER A 208 26.36 45.45 -6.78
N VAL A 209 26.75 44.69 -5.76
CA VAL A 209 26.85 43.23 -5.78
C VAL A 209 26.07 42.66 -4.61
N ILE A 210 25.27 41.61 -4.86
CA ILE A 210 24.53 40.88 -3.82
C ILE A 210 24.65 39.37 -4.07
N ASP A 211 24.02 38.58 -3.18
CA ASP A 211 23.81 37.13 -3.27
C ASP A 211 25.07 36.36 -3.66
N ALA A 212 25.86 35.96 -2.67
CA ALA A 212 27.05 35.16 -2.88
C ALA A 212 26.82 33.73 -2.39
N THR A 213 27.45 32.76 -3.05
CA THR A 213 27.58 31.39 -2.55
C THR A 213 28.96 30.83 -2.87
N VAL A 214 29.43 29.87 -2.08
CA VAL A 214 30.78 29.28 -2.20
C VAL A 214 30.72 27.76 -2.20
N ILE A 215 31.51 27.14 -3.07
CA ILE A 215 31.77 25.70 -3.05
C ILE A 215 33.28 25.43 -3.14
N LYS A 216 33.78 24.47 -2.36
CA LYS A 216 35.18 24.00 -2.40
C LYS A 216 35.26 22.73 -3.25
N VAL A 217 36.20 22.67 -4.18
CA VAL A 217 36.55 21.47 -4.96
C VAL A 217 38.06 21.28 -4.95
N GLY A 218 38.51 20.22 -4.29
CA GLY A 218 39.94 20.04 -3.98
C GLY A 218 40.47 21.24 -3.20
N ASP A 219 41.57 21.83 -3.68
CA ASP A 219 42.22 23.00 -3.08
C ASP A 219 41.69 24.34 -3.63
N THR A 220 40.63 24.33 -4.45
CA THR A 220 40.08 25.54 -5.08
C THR A 220 38.69 25.84 -4.56
N TYR A 221 38.47 27.09 -4.15
CA TYR A 221 37.17 27.65 -3.87
C TYR A 221 36.62 28.30 -5.13
N TYR A 222 35.35 28.04 -5.41
CA TYR A 222 34.57 28.74 -6.42
C TYR A 222 33.49 29.55 -5.71
N ARG A 223 33.28 30.79 -6.15
CA ARG A 223 32.15 31.59 -5.69
C ARG A 223 31.34 32.12 -6.85
N PHE A 224 30.03 32.18 -6.64
CA PHE A 224 29.08 32.78 -7.57
C PHE A 224 28.46 33.98 -6.88
N LYS A 225 28.30 35.09 -7.61
CA LYS A 225 27.74 36.33 -7.06
C LYS A 225 26.89 37.07 -8.07
N LYS A 226 25.85 37.78 -7.63
CA LYS A 226 24.97 38.55 -8.51
C LYS A 226 25.49 39.96 -8.73
N ASN A 227 25.64 40.36 -9.99
CA ASN A 227 25.71 41.78 -10.34
C ASN A 227 24.31 42.39 -10.24
N GLU A 228 24.13 43.33 -9.32
CA GLU A 228 22.85 44.00 -9.05
C GLU A 228 22.81 45.44 -9.59
N ALA A 229 23.90 45.93 -10.17
CA ALA A 229 23.96 47.27 -10.75
C ALA A 229 23.40 47.30 -12.17
N THR A 230 22.81 48.42 -12.60
CA THR A 230 22.33 48.59 -13.99
C THR A 230 23.46 48.87 -14.98
N GLU A 231 24.64 48.29 -14.76
CA GLU A 231 25.84 48.49 -15.57
C GLU A 231 26.81 47.28 -15.49
N ALA A 232 27.74 47.22 -16.45
CA ALA A 232 28.73 46.15 -16.55
C ALA A 232 29.92 46.37 -15.59
N HIS A 233 30.37 45.29 -14.94
CA HIS A 233 31.56 45.33 -14.07
C HIS A 233 32.88 45.39 -14.86
N LYS A 234 32.91 44.91 -16.11
CA LYS A 234 34.08 45.00 -16.99
C LYS A 234 33.69 45.21 -18.45
N GLN A 235 34.65 45.63 -19.26
CA GLN A 235 34.45 45.81 -20.70
C GLN A 235 34.09 44.47 -21.36
N GLY A 236 33.12 44.49 -22.29
CA GLY A 236 32.67 43.31 -23.03
C GLY A 236 31.58 42.48 -22.33
N MET A 237 31.14 42.87 -21.12
CA MET A 237 30.00 42.26 -20.45
C MET A 237 28.68 43.01 -20.73
N PRO A 238 27.51 42.37 -20.56
CA PRO A 238 26.22 43.02 -20.79
C PRO A 238 26.01 44.27 -19.93
N SER A 239 25.49 45.32 -20.56
CA SER A 239 25.24 46.63 -19.92
C SER A 239 24.06 46.63 -18.96
N SER A 240 23.15 45.65 -19.05
CA SER A 240 21.97 45.57 -18.18
C SER A 240 22.30 45.26 -16.72
N GLY A 241 23.44 44.61 -16.47
CA GLY A 241 23.90 44.19 -15.14
C GLY A 241 22.80 43.54 -14.30
N LYS A 242 22.48 42.28 -14.54
CA LYS A 242 21.54 41.45 -13.76
C LYS A 242 21.84 39.98 -14.03
N TYR A 243 23.05 39.55 -13.72
CA TYR A 243 23.57 38.23 -14.07
C TYR A 243 24.57 37.73 -13.01
N ILE A 244 24.89 36.44 -13.07
CA ILE A 244 25.85 35.81 -12.16
C ILE A 244 27.28 35.94 -12.68
N ILE A 245 28.19 36.31 -11.78
CA ILE A 245 29.64 36.33 -11.96
C ILE A 245 30.24 35.14 -11.21
N MET A 246 31.18 34.43 -11.83
CA MET A 246 31.88 33.30 -11.23
C MET A 246 33.35 33.65 -11.00
N GLU A 247 33.89 33.33 -9.83
CA GLU A 247 35.30 33.52 -9.49
C GLU A 247 35.87 32.28 -8.81
N LYS A 248 37.20 32.17 -8.81
CA LYS A 248 37.95 31.12 -8.11
C LYS A 248 39.10 31.69 -7.28
N ALA A 249 39.44 31.00 -6.20
CA ALA A 249 40.57 31.32 -5.33
C ALA A 249 41.12 30.06 -4.65
N THR A 250 42.36 30.12 -4.16
CA THR A 250 42.94 29.06 -3.31
C THR A 250 42.80 29.34 -1.82
N SER A 251 42.32 30.53 -1.44
CA SER A 251 42.01 30.91 -0.05
C SER A 251 40.79 31.83 0.00
N LEU A 252 39.90 31.62 0.96
CA LEU A 252 38.61 32.32 1.08
C LEU A 252 38.75 33.84 1.25
N LEU A 253 39.76 34.28 2.01
CA LEU A 253 40.09 35.68 2.26
C LEU A 253 41.27 36.17 1.40
N GLY A 254 41.69 35.37 0.41
CA GLY A 254 42.76 35.69 -0.52
C GLY A 254 42.30 36.47 -1.76
N GLN A 255 43.13 36.44 -2.80
CA GLN A 255 42.82 37.03 -4.09
C GLN A 255 41.92 36.11 -4.92
N TRP A 256 40.81 36.66 -5.42
CA TRP A 256 39.86 35.96 -6.27
C TRP A 256 40.07 36.35 -7.74
N THR A 257 40.03 35.36 -8.62
CA THR A 257 40.15 35.56 -10.08
C THR A 257 38.86 35.13 -10.76
N GLU A 258 38.35 35.96 -11.66
CA GLU A 258 37.13 35.65 -12.41
C GLU A 258 37.33 34.47 -13.37
N VAL A 259 36.32 33.60 -13.44
CA VAL A 259 36.22 32.48 -14.37
C VAL A 259 35.39 32.93 -15.56
N ASN A 260 35.89 32.72 -16.77
CA ASN A 260 35.11 33.02 -17.97
C ASN A 260 33.92 32.06 -18.07
N THR A 261 32.70 32.60 -18.18
CA THR A 261 31.47 31.80 -18.18
C THR A 261 30.39 32.44 -19.03
N GLN A 262 29.51 31.61 -19.61
CA GLN A 262 28.29 32.05 -20.29
C GLN A 262 27.23 32.62 -19.35
N MET A 263 27.38 32.51 -18.02
CA MET A 263 26.36 32.98 -17.07
C MET A 263 26.05 34.47 -17.18
N SER A 264 27.01 35.28 -17.65
CA SER A 264 26.76 36.70 -17.90
C SER A 264 25.69 36.95 -18.97
N GLN A 265 25.42 35.98 -19.85
CA GLN A 265 24.38 36.06 -20.88
C GLN A 265 22.98 35.72 -20.36
N ILE A 266 22.88 35.20 -19.14
CA ILE A 266 21.62 34.85 -18.49
C ILE A 266 21.21 36.06 -17.64
N ALA A 267 20.26 36.85 -18.15
CA ALA A 267 19.80 38.07 -17.49
C ALA A 267 18.61 37.83 -16.55
N TYR A 268 18.43 38.74 -15.58
CA TYR A 268 17.31 38.75 -14.62
C TYR A 268 17.28 37.54 -13.70
N VAL A 269 18.46 37.15 -13.23
CA VAL A 269 18.64 36.04 -12.31
C VAL A 269 19.32 36.43 -11.01
N GLU A 270 19.06 35.69 -9.93
CA GLU A 270 19.61 35.91 -8.59
C GLU A 270 19.76 34.61 -7.79
N GLY A 271 20.17 34.73 -6.52
CA GLY A 271 20.23 33.62 -5.57
C GLY A 271 20.94 32.36 -6.06
N PRO A 272 22.20 32.44 -6.52
CA PRO A 272 22.93 31.25 -6.94
C PRO A 272 23.14 30.32 -5.74
N THR A 273 22.88 29.02 -5.90
CA THR A 273 23.31 27.99 -4.94
C THR A 273 23.90 26.80 -5.67
N CYS A 274 25.04 26.28 -5.21
CA CYS A 274 25.79 25.23 -5.91
C CYS A 274 26.07 24.03 -5.00
N PHE A 275 25.78 22.83 -5.49
CA PHE A 275 26.01 21.58 -4.78
C PHE A 275 26.56 20.49 -5.71
N LYS A 276 27.22 19.49 -5.12
CA LYS A 276 27.77 18.33 -5.84
C LYS A 276 26.76 17.19 -5.86
N PHE A 277 26.65 16.48 -6.99
CA PHE A 277 25.86 15.25 -7.06
C PHE A 277 26.57 14.10 -6.31
N ASN A 278 25.80 13.34 -5.52
CA ASN A 278 26.27 12.19 -4.76
C ASN A 278 26.96 11.17 -5.68
N GLY A 279 28.20 10.80 -5.37
CA GLY A 279 28.95 9.77 -6.09
C GLY A 279 29.44 10.15 -7.49
N GLU A 280 29.28 11.42 -7.91
CA GLU A 280 29.64 11.86 -9.26
C GLU A 280 30.55 13.10 -9.24
N ASN A 281 31.46 13.21 -10.22
CA ASN A 281 32.19 14.46 -10.50
C ASN A 281 31.32 15.39 -11.34
N LYS A 282 30.19 15.78 -10.75
CA LYS A 282 29.13 16.58 -11.39
C LYS A 282 28.56 17.55 -10.36
N TRP A 283 28.28 18.77 -10.78
CA TRP A 283 27.74 19.83 -9.94
C TRP A 283 26.47 20.42 -10.55
N CYS A 284 25.55 20.80 -9.68
CA CYS A 284 24.38 21.58 -10.02
C CYS A 284 24.55 23.00 -9.48
N LEU A 285 24.25 23.99 -10.30
CA LEU A 285 24.06 25.38 -9.91
C LEU A 285 22.59 25.72 -10.13
N PHE A 286 21.86 25.96 -9.05
CA PHE A 286 20.52 26.53 -9.11
C PHE A 286 20.61 28.04 -9.20
N ILE A 287 19.79 28.62 -10.08
CA ILE A 287 19.68 30.07 -10.29
C ILE A 287 18.20 30.46 -10.28
N ASP A 288 17.83 31.49 -9.52
CA ASP A 288 16.45 31.98 -9.38
C ASP A 288 16.13 33.01 -10.48
N ASP A 289 15.26 32.64 -11.42
CA ASP A 289 14.65 33.58 -12.38
C ASP A 289 13.54 34.37 -11.71
N PHE A 290 13.94 35.44 -11.01
CA PHE A 290 13.04 36.27 -10.21
C PHE A 290 11.98 37.01 -11.04
N GLY A 291 12.18 37.14 -12.35
CA GLY A 291 11.24 37.77 -13.29
C GLY A 291 10.37 36.77 -14.08
N GLY A 292 10.55 35.47 -13.87
CA GLY A 292 9.97 34.42 -14.72
C GLY A 292 9.60 33.14 -13.97
N LYS A 293 10.30 32.04 -14.27
CA LYS A 293 9.87 30.66 -13.92
C LYS A 293 10.28 30.19 -12.51
N GLY A 294 11.00 31.01 -11.74
CA GLY A 294 11.63 30.60 -10.48
C GLY A 294 12.93 29.83 -10.70
N TYR A 295 13.33 29.01 -9.72
CA TYR A 295 14.59 28.24 -9.80
C TYR A 295 14.63 27.27 -10.99
N TYR A 296 15.81 27.14 -11.60
CA TYR A 296 16.11 26.05 -12.53
C TYR A 296 17.58 25.59 -12.44
N PRO A 297 17.88 24.32 -12.74
CA PRO A 297 19.23 23.76 -12.63
C PRO A 297 20.12 24.10 -13.84
N LEU A 298 21.39 24.29 -13.57
CA LEU A 298 22.48 24.33 -14.55
C LEU A 298 23.56 23.32 -14.12
N ILE A 299 23.96 22.42 -15.02
CA ILE A 299 24.85 21.30 -14.70
C ILE A 299 26.23 21.50 -15.31
N THR A 300 27.27 21.16 -14.57
CA THR A 300 28.65 21.06 -15.08
C THR A 300 29.37 19.83 -14.52
N THR A 301 30.38 19.35 -15.24
CA THR A 301 31.33 18.33 -14.79
C THR A 301 32.73 18.91 -14.53
N ASP A 302 32.91 20.22 -14.74
CA ASP A 302 34.15 20.93 -14.47
C ASP A 302 33.87 22.41 -14.20
N LEU A 303 33.85 22.79 -12.91
CA LEU A 303 33.70 24.19 -12.48
C LEU A 303 34.80 25.11 -13.03
N SER A 304 36.01 24.59 -13.28
CA SER A 304 37.12 25.41 -13.77
C SER A 304 36.91 25.91 -15.20
N SER A 305 36.12 25.18 -15.99
CA SER A 305 35.76 25.54 -17.36
C SER A 305 34.82 26.75 -17.45
N GLY A 306 34.04 27.00 -16.39
CA GLY A 306 32.95 27.97 -16.39
C GLY A 306 31.76 27.60 -17.29
N VAL A 307 31.73 26.39 -17.87
CA VAL A 307 30.69 25.93 -18.79
C VAL A 307 29.62 25.14 -18.06
N PHE A 308 28.36 25.57 -18.21
CA PHE A 308 27.17 24.93 -17.66
C PHE A 308 26.11 24.64 -18.74
N THR A 309 25.37 23.56 -18.56
CA THR A 309 24.27 23.14 -19.45
C THR A 309 22.96 23.02 -18.69
N GLN A 310 21.90 23.62 -19.21
CA GLN A 310 20.55 23.46 -18.65
C GLN A 310 19.95 22.13 -19.14
N PRO A 311 19.52 21.23 -18.24
CA PRO A 311 18.78 20.03 -18.64
C PRO A 311 17.40 20.42 -19.22
N SER A 312 16.81 19.55 -20.06
CA SER A 312 15.48 19.79 -20.60
C SER A 312 14.43 19.80 -19.49
N SER A 313 13.31 20.49 -19.70
CA SER A 313 12.22 20.58 -18.71
C SER A 313 11.57 19.24 -18.35
N SER A 314 11.84 18.18 -19.10
CA SER A 314 11.39 16.81 -18.80
C SER A 314 12.35 16.03 -17.90
N GLN A 315 13.54 16.57 -17.61
CA GLN A 315 14.61 15.90 -16.85
C GLN A 315 14.70 16.35 -15.40
N TYR A 316 13.95 17.39 -15.00
CA TYR A 316 13.93 17.90 -13.63
C TYR A 316 12.52 18.36 -13.25
N SER A 317 12.23 18.35 -11.95
CA SER A 317 10.96 18.79 -11.38
C SER A 317 11.21 19.50 -10.05
N LEU A 318 10.67 20.71 -9.93
CA LEU A 318 10.73 21.53 -8.72
C LEU A 318 9.30 21.87 -8.27
N PRO A 319 9.05 21.97 -6.95
CA PRO A 319 7.84 22.59 -6.42
C PRO A 319 7.56 23.95 -7.06
N SER A 320 6.28 24.26 -7.30
CA SER A 320 5.87 25.36 -8.20
C SER A 320 6.26 26.76 -7.73
N VAL A 321 6.71 26.94 -6.48
CA VAL A 321 7.02 28.26 -5.90
C VAL A 321 8.26 28.19 -4.98
N MET A 322 9.42 27.81 -5.53
CA MET A 322 10.69 27.90 -4.80
C MET A 322 11.44 29.18 -5.16
N ARG A 323 11.85 29.94 -4.15
CA ARG A 323 12.68 31.15 -4.28
C ARG A 323 13.93 31.02 -3.42
N HIS A 324 14.97 31.76 -3.82
CA HIS A 324 16.30 31.87 -3.23
C HIS A 324 16.54 31.07 -1.93
N GLY A 325 17.36 30.02 -1.98
CA GLY A 325 17.69 29.13 -0.85
C GLY A 325 18.93 28.28 -1.11
N SER A 326 19.10 27.16 -0.39
CA SER A 326 20.32 26.34 -0.45
C SER A 326 20.08 24.84 -0.29
N VAL A 327 21.00 24.05 -0.85
CA VAL A 327 20.95 22.58 -0.85
C VAL A 327 22.12 21.99 -0.04
N VAL A 328 21.82 20.97 0.78
CA VAL A 328 22.83 20.16 1.47
C VAL A 328 22.64 18.66 1.16
N ASN A 329 23.75 17.96 0.95
CA ASN A 329 23.76 16.50 0.81
C ASN A 329 23.50 15.83 2.17
N ILE A 330 22.64 14.82 2.19
CA ILE A 330 22.21 14.11 3.41
C ILE A 330 22.35 12.59 3.28
N THR A 331 22.57 11.94 4.41
CA THR A 331 22.64 10.48 4.57
C THR A 331 21.25 9.84 4.53
N GLU A 332 21.20 8.52 4.38
CA GLU A 332 19.92 7.78 4.43
C GLU A 332 19.20 7.97 5.76
N SER A 333 19.91 7.90 6.88
CA SER A 333 19.31 8.10 8.20
C SER A 333 18.70 9.50 8.38
N GLU A 334 19.34 10.53 7.83
CA GLU A 334 18.84 11.91 7.88
C GLU A 334 17.62 12.08 6.98
N TYR A 335 17.64 11.47 5.79
CA TYR A 335 16.47 11.42 4.91
C TYR A 335 15.30 10.71 5.60
N SER A 336 15.53 9.52 6.20
CA SER A 336 14.51 8.77 6.93
C SER A 336 13.95 9.56 8.12
N ASN A 337 14.78 10.30 8.86
CA ASN A 337 14.33 11.17 9.95
C ASN A 337 13.37 12.26 9.44
N LEU A 338 13.76 12.97 8.37
CA LEU A 338 12.93 14.00 7.73
C LEU A 338 11.59 13.42 7.27
N MET A 339 11.62 12.28 6.58
CA MET A 339 10.42 11.61 6.10
C MET A 339 9.54 11.14 7.26
N SER A 340 10.11 10.52 8.30
CA SER A 340 9.36 10.08 9.47
C SER A 340 8.70 11.23 10.23
N LYS A 341 9.33 12.40 10.30
CA LYS A 341 8.81 13.56 11.05
C LYS A 341 7.75 14.34 10.26
N TYR A 342 8.05 14.62 9.00
CA TYR A 342 7.30 15.57 8.18
C TYR A 342 6.38 14.89 7.17
N GLU A 343 6.58 13.62 6.91
CA GLU A 343 5.73 12.76 6.09
C GLU A 343 5.41 11.45 6.84
N PRO A 344 4.97 11.50 8.12
CA PRO A 344 4.74 10.29 8.89
C PRO A 344 3.71 9.43 8.16
N SER A 345 4.12 8.23 7.76
CA SER A 345 3.17 7.27 7.19
C SER A 345 2.13 6.97 8.25
N SER A 346 0.86 7.27 7.93
CA SER A 346 -0.27 6.96 8.80
C SER A 346 -0.21 5.47 9.13
N THR A 347 0.05 5.14 10.40
CA THR A 347 0.07 3.73 10.82
C THR A 347 -1.34 3.21 10.66
N SER A 348 -1.49 2.20 9.81
CA SER A 348 -2.78 1.63 9.49
C SER A 348 -3.00 0.37 10.33
N THR A 349 -4.06 0.35 11.13
CA THR A 349 -4.37 -0.80 11.99
C THR A 349 -5.29 -1.78 11.26
N VAL A 350 -5.05 -3.07 11.43
CA VAL A 350 -5.95 -4.16 11.05
C VAL A 350 -6.27 -4.98 12.29
N ARG A 351 -7.54 -5.30 12.51
CA ARG A 351 -7.95 -6.10 13.66
C ARG A 351 -8.30 -7.52 13.22
N ILE A 352 -7.64 -8.49 13.83
CA ILE A 352 -7.84 -9.90 13.54
C ILE A 352 -8.90 -10.46 14.48
N ASN A 353 -10.09 -10.71 13.95
CA ASN A 353 -11.20 -11.24 14.70
C ASN A 353 -11.42 -12.73 14.36
N PRO A 354 -11.23 -13.66 15.31
CA PRO A 354 -11.41 -15.10 15.07
C PRO A 354 -12.87 -15.50 14.77
N ALA A 355 -13.83 -14.60 15.00
CA ALA A 355 -15.23 -14.79 14.67
C ALA A 355 -15.56 -14.40 13.21
N ALA A 356 -14.69 -13.65 12.52
CA ALA A 356 -14.88 -13.24 11.13
C ALA A 356 -14.57 -14.36 10.12
N ARG A 357 -15.06 -15.58 10.39
CA ARG A 357 -14.77 -16.77 9.58
C ARG A 357 -15.46 -16.69 8.23
N GLN A 358 -14.68 -16.88 7.17
CA GLN A 358 -15.15 -16.95 5.79
C GLN A 358 -15.01 -18.39 5.28
N GLN A 359 -14.56 -18.58 4.04
CA GLN A 359 -14.34 -19.88 3.43
C GLN A 359 -13.24 -20.68 4.15
N THR A 360 -13.39 -22.00 4.12
CA THR A 360 -12.31 -22.93 4.50
C THR A 360 -11.60 -23.38 3.24
N MET A 361 -10.27 -23.27 3.24
CA MET A 361 -9.44 -23.60 2.08
C MET A 361 -9.36 -25.11 1.90
N GLU A 362 -9.92 -25.62 0.82
CA GLU A 362 -9.67 -26.97 0.32
C GLU A 362 -8.22 -27.10 -0.17
N GLY A 363 -7.67 -26.03 -0.74
CA GLY A 363 -6.24 -25.94 -0.99
C GLY A 363 -5.80 -24.99 -2.08
N TRP A 364 -4.60 -25.28 -2.58
CA TRP A 364 -3.88 -24.49 -3.57
C TRP A 364 -3.44 -25.41 -4.70
N GLY A 365 -3.42 -24.90 -5.92
CA GLY A 365 -3.14 -25.75 -7.05
C GLY A 365 -2.52 -25.09 -8.25
N VAL A 366 -2.26 -25.92 -9.26
CA VAL A 366 -1.83 -25.50 -10.58
C VAL A 366 -2.43 -26.40 -11.65
N SER A 367 -2.68 -25.87 -12.85
CA SER A 367 -2.96 -26.72 -14.00
C SER A 367 -1.69 -27.43 -14.46
N LEU A 368 -1.80 -28.70 -14.86
CA LEU A 368 -0.73 -29.47 -15.50
C LEU A 368 -0.64 -29.19 -17.00
N CYS A 369 -1.61 -28.44 -17.54
CA CYS A 369 -1.73 -28.18 -18.95
C CYS A 369 -0.43 -27.58 -19.54
N TRP A 370 -0.01 -28.14 -20.67
CA TRP A 370 1.16 -27.75 -21.46
C TRP A 370 2.52 -28.01 -20.83
N TRP A 371 2.82 -27.40 -19.69
CA TRP A 371 4.15 -27.48 -19.10
C TRP A 371 4.50 -28.90 -18.64
N ALA A 372 3.54 -29.65 -18.11
CA ALA A 372 3.79 -31.02 -17.66
C ALA A 372 3.98 -31.97 -18.85
N ASN A 373 3.37 -31.70 -20.01
CA ASN A 373 3.66 -32.43 -21.26
C ASN A 373 5.10 -32.21 -21.72
N MET A 374 5.67 -31.02 -21.48
CA MET A 374 7.09 -30.75 -21.79
C MET A 374 8.03 -31.33 -20.74
N CYS A 375 7.81 -30.99 -19.46
CA CYS A 375 8.68 -31.39 -18.37
C CYS A 375 8.59 -32.89 -18.03
N GLY A 376 7.47 -33.54 -18.31
CA GLY A 376 7.33 -35.00 -18.15
C GLY A 376 8.26 -35.82 -19.05
N LYS A 377 8.83 -35.20 -20.09
CA LYS A 377 9.86 -35.79 -20.97
C LYS A 377 11.28 -35.63 -20.44
N TRP A 378 11.46 -34.89 -19.34
CA TRP A 378 12.76 -34.68 -18.72
C TRP A 378 13.23 -35.91 -17.95
N THR A 379 14.49 -35.88 -17.52
CA THR A 379 15.06 -36.89 -16.61
C THR A 379 14.28 -36.96 -15.29
N GLU A 380 14.17 -38.15 -14.70
CA GLU A 380 13.44 -38.40 -13.44
C GLU A 380 13.74 -37.36 -12.36
N ASN A 381 15.02 -37.15 -12.03
CA ASN A 381 15.43 -36.23 -10.97
C ASN A 381 14.88 -34.81 -11.16
N LYS A 382 14.82 -34.32 -12.39
CA LYS A 382 14.28 -32.98 -12.67
C LYS A 382 12.76 -32.92 -12.48
N ILE A 383 12.06 -34.00 -12.80
CA ILE A 383 10.62 -34.09 -12.55
C ILE A 383 10.39 -34.15 -11.03
N ASP A 384 11.21 -34.92 -10.31
CA ASP A 384 11.16 -35.02 -8.85
C ASP A 384 11.41 -33.66 -8.19
N ASP A 385 12.38 -32.88 -8.68
CA ASP A 385 12.62 -31.51 -8.20
C ASP A 385 11.40 -30.61 -8.39
N LEU A 386 10.73 -30.66 -9.55
CA LEU A 386 9.51 -29.88 -9.82
C LEU A 386 8.34 -30.32 -8.94
N VAL A 387 8.18 -31.63 -8.74
CA VAL A 387 7.14 -32.22 -7.88
C VAL A 387 7.36 -31.81 -6.42
N ASP A 388 8.59 -31.88 -5.93
CA ASP A 388 8.97 -31.46 -4.58
C ASP A 388 8.73 -29.95 -4.37
N MET A 389 9.07 -29.10 -5.36
CA MET A 389 8.76 -27.67 -5.30
C MET A 389 7.26 -27.38 -5.18
N LEU A 390 6.42 -28.12 -5.89
CA LEU A 390 4.96 -27.98 -5.83
C LEU A 390 4.40 -28.49 -4.50
N THR A 391 4.88 -29.63 -4.02
CA THR A 391 4.15 -30.42 -3.01
C THR A 391 4.67 -30.30 -1.59
N SER A 392 5.94 -29.93 -1.39
CA SER A 392 6.54 -29.94 -0.06
C SER A 392 5.99 -28.86 0.87
N GLU A 393 5.81 -29.21 2.16
CA GLU A 393 5.23 -28.34 3.19
C GLU A 393 6.06 -27.07 3.49
N ASP A 394 7.35 -27.10 3.17
CA ASP A 394 8.26 -25.97 3.31
C ASP A 394 8.39 -25.14 2.01
N LYS A 395 7.68 -25.53 0.96
CA LYS A 395 7.64 -24.89 -0.37
C LYS A 395 6.23 -24.43 -0.70
N LEU A 396 5.74 -24.65 -1.92
CA LEU A 396 4.41 -24.18 -2.34
C LEU A 396 3.27 -24.93 -1.64
N ASN A 397 3.50 -26.16 -1.20
CA ASN A 397 2.52 -26.97 -0.48
C ASN A 397 1.17 -27.11 -1.23
N TYR A 398 1.18 -27.25 -2.56
CA TYR A 398 -0.01 -27.47 -3.39
C TYR A 398 -0.53 -28.91 -3.27
N ASN A 399 -1.86 -29.07 -3.20
CA ASN A 399 -2.56 -30.36 -3.27
C ASN A 399 -3.48 -30.50 -4.49
N ILE A 400 -3.82 -29.41 -5.18
CA ILE A 400 -4.82 -29.44 -6.25
C ILE A 400 -4.12 -29.40 -7.61
N PHE A 401 -4.44 -30.33 -8.50
CA PHE A 401 -3.82 -30.42 -9.82
C PHE A 401 -4.89 -30.64 -10.89
N ARG A 402 -4.98 -29.71 -11.84
CA ARG A 402 -5.94 -29.80 -12.96
C ARG A 402 -5.26 -30.49 -14.15
N TYR A 403 -5.85 -31.57 -14.64
CA TYR A 403 -5.34 -32.37 -15.75
C TYR A 403 -6.15 -32.08 -17.02
N ASN A 404 -5.48 -31.63 -18.09
CA ASN A 404 -6.15 -31.38 -19.38
C ASN A 404 -6.28 -32.68 -20.17
N ILE A 405 -7.51 -33.12 -20.40
CA ILE A 405 -7.83 -34.16 -21.39
C ILE A 405 -7.77 -33.51 -22.77
N GLY A 406 -6.66 -33.72 -23.48
CA GLY A 406 -6.44 -33.11 -24.80
C GLY A 406 -7.53 -33.51 -25.81
N GLY A 407 -7.95 -32.56 -26.63
CA GLY A 407 -8.83 -32.84 -27.76
C GLY A 407 -8.08 -33.56 -28.86
N GLY A 408 -6.83 -33.15 -29.10
CA GLY A 408 -6.04 -33.60 -30.23
C GLY A 408 -6.51 -32.96 -31.53
N ASP A 409 -5.60 -32.24 -32.19
CA ASP A 409 -5.93 -31.52 -33.42
C ASP A 409 -5.82 -32.41 -34.68
N HIS A 410 -6.31 -31.89 -35.80
CA HIS A 410 -6.19 -32.56 -37.09
C HIS A 410 -4.72 -32.86 -37.42
N PRO A 411 -4.34 -34.09 -37.83
CA PRO A 411 -2.93 -34.45 -38.06
C PRO A 411 -2.17 -33.56 -39.05
N SER A 412 -2.87 -32.94 -40.00
CA SER A 412 -2.27 -31.97 -40.94
C SER A 412 -1.86 -30.64 -40.30
N HIS A 413 -2.29 -30.36 -39.07
CA HIS A 413 -1.95 -29.16 -38.32
C HIS A 413 -0.77 -29.35 -37.37
N TYR A 414 -0.28 -30.60 -37.20
CA TYR A 414 0.81 -30.89 -36.28
C TYR A 414 2.09 -30.13 -36.65
N ASN A 415 2.75 -29.57 -35.63
CA ASN A 415 3.86 -28.63 -35.79
C ASN A 415 3.47 -27.33 -36.53
N GLY A 416 2.18 -27.00 -36.55
CA GLY A 416 1.60 -25.88 -37.28
C GLY A 416 1.17 -24.74 -36.36
N HIS A 417 -0.10 -24.35 -36.43
CA HIS A 417 -0.59 -23.11 -35.85
C HIS A 417 -0.44 -23.01 -34.33
N MET A 418 -0.66 -24.09 -33.58
CA MET A 418 -0.46 -24.08 -32.12
C MET A 418 1.03 -23.92 -31.77
N CYS A 419 1.89 -24.65 -32.47
CA CYS A 419 3.34 -24.57 -32.31
C CYS A 419 3.90 -23.18 -32.64
N ASN A 420 3.38 -22.54 -33.69
CA ASN A 420 3.75 -21.17 -34.07
C ASN A 420 3.16 -20.10 -33.14
N GLY A 421 2.04 -20.41 -32.47
CA GLY A 421 1.37 -19.53 -31.53
C GLY A 421 1.97 -19.62 -30.13
N LYS A 422 1.47 -20.54 -29.29
CA LYS A 422 1.89 -20.68 -27.88
C LYS A 422 3.05 -21.66 -27.69
N GLY A 423 3.54 -22.28 -28.77
CA GLY A 423 4.65 -23.23 -28.74
C GLY A 423 4.19 -24.68 -28.73
N LYS A 424 5.12 -25.61 -28.94
CA LYS A 424 4.84 -27.06 -29.04
C LYS A 424 4.08 -27.63 -27.84
N ARG A 425 4.28 -27.03 -26.67
CA ARG A 425 3.59 -27.36 -25.42
C ARG A 425 2.06 -27.23 -25.49
N ALA A 426 1.52 -26.38 -26.36
CA ALA A 426 0.09 -26.12 -26.51
C ALA A 426 -0.61 -27.11 -27.45
N GLU A 427 0.14 -27.89 -28.23
CA GLU A 427 -0.36 -28.95 -29.10
C GLU A 427 -0.50 -30.26 -28.30
N MET A 428 -1.63 -30.42 -27.63
CA MET A 428 -1.90 -31.57 -26.75
C MET A 428 -2.40 -32.77 -27.55
N GLU A 429 -2.03 -33.97 -27.09
CA GLU A 429 -2.44 -35.23 -27.71
C GLU A 429 -3.87 -35.59 -27.28
N GLY A 430 -4.68 -36.09 -28.22
CA GLY A 430 -6.00 -36.64 -27.95
C GLY A 430 -5.97 -38.16 -27.91
N PHE A 431 -6.85 -38.78 -27.13
CA PHE A 431 -6.88 -40.24 -26.96
C PHE A 431 -7.56 -40.99 -28.11
N LYS A 432 -8.15 -40.29 -29.09
CA LYS A 432 -8.91 -40.93 -30.18
C LYS A 432 -8.84 -40.14 -31.49
N ALA A 433 -8.21 -40.72 -32.50
CA ALA A 433 -7.90 -40.05 -33.77
C ALA A 433 -9.12 -39.84 -34.72
N SER A 434 -10.17 -40.67 -34.59
CA SER A 434 -11.41 -40.52 -35.36
C SER A 434 -12.56 -41.26 -34.68
N GLU A 435 -13.79 -41.06 -35.13
CA GLU A 435 -14.99 -41.70 -34.59
C GLU A 435 -14.87 -43.23 -34.43
N ASN A 436 -14.25 -43.89 -35.42
CA ASN A 436 -14.12 -45.34 -35.52
C ASN A 436 -12.74 -45.88 -35.10
N SER A 437 -11.81 -45.00 -34.70
CA SER A 437 -10.50 -45.44 -34.19
C SER A 437 -10.63 -46.05 -32.79
N ASN A 438 -9.70 -46.94 -32.43
CA ASN A 438 -9.55 -47.34 -31.03
C ASN A 438 -8.97 -46.18 -30.20
N TYR A 439 -9.15 -46.25 -28.88
CA TYR A 439 -8.42 -45.35 -27.97
C TYR A 439 -6.92 -45.65 -28.01
N ASP A 440 -6.10 -44.59 -28.06
CA ASP A 440 -4.67 -44.66 -27.80
C ASP A 440 -4.38 -44.24 -26.36
N TRP A 441 -4.34 -45.23 -25.45
CA TRP A 441 -4.04 -45.00 -24.04
C TRP A 441 -2.57 -44.63 -23.76
N ASN A 442 -1.69 -44.70 -24.76
CA ASN A 442 -0.32 -44.20 -24.63
C ASN A 442 -0.23 -42.68 -24.84
N ALA A 443 -1.27 -42.04 -25.41
CA ALA A 443 -1.34 -40.60 -25.54
C ALA A 443 -1.10 -39.90 -24.19
N ASP A 444 -0.49 -38.72 -24.26
CA ASP A 444 -0.22 -37.81 -23.14
C ASP A 444 0.60 -38.45 -21.99
N ALA A 445 1.51 -39.37 -22.33
CA ALA A 445 2.35 -40.06 -21.35
C ALA A 445 3.17 -39.11 -20.46
N ALA A 446 3.57 -37.95 -20.98
CA ALA A 446 4.41 -36.99 -20.26
C ALA A 446 3.65 -36.28 -19.14
N GLN A 447 2.46 -35.71 -19.40
CA GLN A 447 1.65 -35.07 -18.37
C GLN A 447 1.23 -36.10 -17.31
N ARG A 448 0.80 -37.30 -17.76
CA ARG A 448 0.45 -38.41 -16.85
C ARG A 448 1.60 -38.78 -15.92
N LYS A 449 2.84 -38.82 -16.42
CA LYS A 449 4.01 -39.14 -15.60
C LYS A 449 4.22 -38.15 -14.45
N VAL A 450 4.06 -36.85 -14.70
CA VAL A 450 4.11 -35.81 -13.66
C VAL A 450 2.98 -36.02 -12.65
N MET A 451 1.76 -36.26 -13.15
CA MET A 451 0.57 -36.51 -12.33
C MET A 451 0.73 -37.70 -11.38
N LEU A 452 1.29 -38.82 -11.86
CA LEU A 452 1.54 -40.00 -11.03
C LEU A 452 2.54 -39.71 -9.90
N LYS A 453 3.59 -38.93 -10.18
CA LYS A 453 4.54 -38.51 -9.15
C LYS A 453 3.90 -37.58 -8.12
N LEU A 454 3.01 -36.68 -8.54
CA LEU A 454 2.24 -35.82 -7.62
C LEU A 454 1.34 -36.65 -6.69
N ARG A 455 0.63 -37.65 -7.24
CA ARG A 455 -0.18 -38.61 -6.46
C ARG A 455 0.68 -39.35 -5.43
N ASP A 456 1.89 -39.74 -5.81
CA ASP A 456 2.78 -40.48 -4.92
C ASP A 456 3.37 -39.60 -3.81
N ALA A 457 3.67 -38.34 -4.13
CA ALA A 457 4.21 -37.34 -3.21
C ALA A 457 3.17 -36.82 -2.18
N ARG A 458 1.88 -36.74 -2.56
CA ARG A 458 0.80 -36.16 -1.73
C ARG A 458 -0.37 -37.11 -1.57
N LYS A 459 -0.64 -37.55 -0.33
CA LYS A 459 -1.79 -38.43 -0.03
C LYS A 459 -3.14 -37.70 -0.03
N ASP A 460 -3.12 -36.38 0.17
CA ASP A 460 -4.25 -35.47 0.10
C ASP A 460 -4.40 -34.81 -1.29
N ALA A 461 -3.70 -35.31 -2.32
CA ALA A 461 -3.79 -34.77 -3.66
C ALA A 461 -5.22 -34.87 -4.22
N ILE A 462 -5.69 -33.77 -4.80
CA ILE A 462 -7.00 -33.66 -5.45
C ILE A 462 -6.75 -33.40 -6.93
N PHE A 463 -7.36 -34.23 -7.78
CA PHE A 463 -7.25 -34.10 -9.22
C PHE A 463 -8.60 -33.70 -9.81
N GLU A 464 -8.60 -32.67 -10.64
CA GLU A 464 -9.71 -32.32 -11.52
C GLU A 464 -9.31 -32.65 -12.97
N ALA A 465 -10.21 -33.28 -13.71
CA ALA A 465 -10.07 -33.40 -15.16
C ALA A 465 -10.83 -32.26 -15.82
N PHE A 466 -10.22 -31.60 -16.81
CA PHE A 466 -10.90 -30.60 -17.61
C PHE A 466 -10.52 -30.74 -19.08
N SER A 467 -11.26 -30.08 -19.98
CA SER A 467 -11.03 -30.16 -21.43
C SER A 467 -11.09 -28.79 -22.07
N ASN A 468 -9.99 -28.37 -22.69
CA ASN A 468 -9.96 -27.16 -23.50
C ASN A 468 -10.78 -27.27 -24.79
N SER A 469 -10.90 -28.47 -25.37
CA SER A 469 -11.63 -28.67 -26.61
C SER A 469 -11.99 -30.14 -26.84
N ALA A 470 -13.08 -30.37 -27.58
CA ALA A 470 -13.40 -31.69 -28.09
C ALA A 470 -12.41 -32.12 -29.20
N PRO A 471 -12.24 -33.43 -29.46
CA PRO A 471 -11.45 -33.90 -30.58
C PRO A 471 -11.85 -33.28 -31.91
N TYR A 472 -10.88 -32.93 -32.75
CA TYR A 472 -11.09 -32.15 -33.98
C TYR A 472 -12.18 -32.72 -34.91
N TRP A 473 -12.33 -34.04 -34.95
CA TRP A 473 -13.31 -34.72 -35.80
C TRP A 473 -14.76 -34.57 -35.30
N MET A 474 -14.96 -34.17 -34.04
CA MET A 474 -16.25 -33.79 -33.49
C MET A 474 -16.63 -32.33 -33.77
N THR A 475 -15.69 -31.50 -34.22
CA THR A 475 -15.88 -30.04 -34.31
C THR A 475 -16.44 -29.58 -35.66
N TYR A 476 -17.04 -28.38 -35.69
CA TYR A 476 -17.51 -27.72 -36.92
C TYR A 476 -16.36 -27.36 -37.85
N SER A 477 -15.26 -26.85 -37.31
CA SER A 477 -14.11 -26.41 -38.10
C SER A 477 -13.22 -27.56 -38.57
N GLY A 478 -13.31 -28.73 -37.94
CA GLY A 478 -12.32 -29.79 -38.09
C GLY A 478 -11.00 -29.47 -37.37
N CYS A 479 -11.01 -28.52 -36.43
CA CYS A 479 -9.86 -28.06 -35.67
C CYS A 479 -10.21 -27.95 -34.18
N ALA A 480 -9.28 -28.35 -33.32
CA ALA A 480 -9.41 -28.31 -31.87
C ALA A 480 -9.18 -26.89 -31.28
N SER A 481 -8.65 -25.93 -32.05
CA SER A 481 -8.41 -24.57 -31.57
C SER A 481 -9.65 -23.67 -31.52
N GLY A 482 -10.73 -24.08 -32.20
CA GLY A 482 -11.96 -23.29 -32.25
C GLY A 482 -12.69 -23.32 -33.59
N ASN A 483 -13.75 -22.53 -33.71
CA ASN A 483 -14.60 -22.45 -34.90
C ASN A 483 -14.02 -21.43 -35.91
N LYS A 484 -14.38 -21.50 -37.19
CA LYS A 484 -14.03 -20.46 -38.18
C LYS A 484 -14.59 -19.09 -37.79
N ASP A 485 -15.77 -19.06 -37.17
CA ASP A 485 -16.30 -17.91 -36.46
C ASP A 485 -16.09 -18.12 -34.96
N ALA A 486 -15.17 -17.36 -34.37
CA ALA A 486 -14.71 -17.58 -33.00
C ALA A 486 -15.78 -17.33 -31.92
N GLY A 487 -16.92 -16.71 -32.27
CA GLY A 487 -18.08 -16.54 -31.39
C GLY A 487 -19.19 -17.56 -31.61
N LYS A 488 -18.87 -18.74 -32.16
CA LYS A 488 -19.83 -19.82 -32.42
C LYS A 488 -19.37 -21.13 -31.84
N ASP A 489 -20.34 -21.92 -31.38
CA ASP A 489 -20.14 -23.29 -30.90
C ASP A 489 -19.21 -24.05 -31.84
N ASN A 490 -18.16 -24.67 -31.29
CA ASN A 490 -17.26 -25.48 -32.10
C ASN A 490 -17.59 -26.98 -32.03
N LEU A 491 -18.29 -27.47 -31.00
CA LEU A 491 -18.77 -28.85 -30.94
C LEU A 491 -20.09 -29.01 -31.71
N LYS A 492 -20.19 -30.01 -32.59
CA LYS A 492 -21.46 -30.29 -33.27
C LYS A 492 -22.45 -30.97 -32.31
N PRO A 493 -23.75 -30.56 -32.28
CA PRO A 493 -24.74 -31.11 -31.36
C PRO A 493 -24.89 -32.63 -31.41
N GLU A 494 -24.76 -33.25 -32.59
CA GLU A 494 -24.82 -34.71 -32.75
C GLU A 494 -23.69 -35.46 -32.03
N TYR A 495 -22.59 -34.78 -31.67
CA TYR A 495 -21.46 -35.36 -30.95
C TYR A 495 -21.49 -35.12 -29.44
N TYR A 496 -22.49 -34.46 -28.86
CA TYR A 496 -22.55 -34.21 -27.41
C TYR A 496 -22.44 -35.52 -26.61
N GLY A 497 -23.17 -36.55 -27.03
CA GLY A 497 -23.11 -37.87 -26.38
C GLY A 497 -21.73 -38.55 -26.49
N LYS A 498 -21.07 -38.44 -27.66
CA LYS A 498 -19.75 -39.05 -27.89
C LYS A 498 -18.63 -38.31 -27.19
N PHE A 499 -18.74 -36.98 -27.09
CA PHE A 499 -17.80 -36.17 -26.32
C PHE A 499 -17.92 -36.47 -24.82
N SER A 500 -19.14 -36.64 -24.30
CA SER A 500 -19.36 -37.12 -22.94
C SER A 500 -18.73 -38.49 -22.69
N ASP A 501 -18.91 -39.45 -23.61
CA ASP A 501 -18.31 -40.79 -23.49
C ASP A 501 -16.77 -40.71 -23.54
N TYR A 502 -16.20 -39.88 -24.41
CA TYR A 502 -14.76 -39.64 -24.50
C TYR A 502 -14.15 -39.18 -23.16
N LEU A 503 -14.73 -38.15 -22.55
CA LEU A 503 -14.24 -37.63 -21.26
C LEU A 503 -14.40 -38.65 -20.13
N ILE A 504 -15.55 -39.33 -20.06
CA ILE A 504 -15.86 -40.31 -19.01
C ILE A 504 -14.95 -41.56 -19.14
N ASP A 505 -14.71 -42.03 -20.36
CA ASP A 505 -13.85 -43.20 -20.61
C ASP A 505 -12.40 -42.92 -20.20
N VAL A 506 -11.88 -41.70 -20.45
CA VAL A 506 -10.57 -41.28 -19.95
C VAL A 506 -10.55 -41.27 -18.43
N CYS A 507 -11.55 -40.67 -17.77
CA CYS A 507 -11.65 -40.69 -16.31
C CYS A 507 -11.70 -42.10 -15.72
N LYS A 508 -12.45 -43.02 -16.34
CA LYS A 508 -12.49 -44.44 -15.96
C LYS A 508 -11.14 -45.11 -16.11
N HIS A 509 -10.50 -44.95 -17.27
CA HIS A 509 -9.18 -45.53 -17.52
C HIS A 509 -8.16 -45.08 -16.47
N TYR A 510 -8.16 -43.79 -16.12
CA TYR A 510 -7.27 -43.25 -15.10
C TYR A 510 -7.55 -43.81 -13.70
N LYS A 511 -8.81 -44.04 -13.35
CA LYS A 511 -9.17 -44.71 -12.10
C LYS A 511 -8.69 -46.16 -12.10
N ASP A 512 -9.02 -46.91 -13.14
CA ASP A 512 -8.85 -48.36 -13.18
C ASP A 512 -7.37 -48.76 -13.32
N GLU A 513 -6.62 -48.07 -14.18
CA GLU A 513 -5.21 -48.40 -14.46
C GLU A 513 -4.23 -47.68 -13.53
N TYR A 514 -4.54 -46.45 -13.13
CA TYR A 514 -3.62 -45.59 -12.40
C TYR A 514 -4.08 -45.27 -10.97
N GLY A 515 -5.25 -45.74 -10.54
CA GLY A 515 -5.77 -45.45 -9.20
C GLY A 515 -6.04 -43.96 -8.97
N ILE A 516 -6.23 -43.18 -10.04
CA ILE A 516 -6.54 -41.75 -9.97
C ILE A 516 -8.03 -41.58 -10.30
N GLU A 517 -8.85 -41.43 -9.27
CA GLU A 517 -10.24 -41.05 -9.42
C GLU A 517 -10.36 -39.53 -9.28
N PHE A 518 -10.65 -38.84 -10.38
CA PHE A 518 -10.84 -37.39 -10.39
C PHE A 518 -12.01 -36.97 -9.49
N LYS A 519 -11.84 -35.87 -8.75
CA LYS A 519 -12.91 -35.26 -7.95
C LYS A 519 -13.99 -34.69 -8.87
N THR A 520 -13.58 -33.87 -9.82
CA THR A 520 -14.44 -33.17 -10.77
C THR A 520 -14.03 -33.44 -12.20
N LEU A 521 -15.02 -33.40 -13.10
CA LEU A 521 -14.85 -33.36 -14.55
C LEU A 521 -15.50 -32.09 -15.09
N ASP A 522 -14.70 -31.20 -15.67
CA ASP A 522 -15.15 -30.01 -16.38
C ASP A 522 -15.10 -30.22 -17.91
N PRO A 523 -16.24 -30.21 -18.62
CA PRO A 523 -16.23 -30.33 -20.07
C PRO A 523 -15.94 -28.99 -20.77
N PHE A 524 -15.73 -27.91 -20.01
CA PHE A 524 -15.55 -26.56 -20.51
C PHE A 524 -14.21 -25.95 -20.08
N ASN A 525 -13.78 -24.93 -20.82
CA ASN A 525 -12.72 -24.01 -20.44
C ASN A 525 -12.97 -22.70 -21.20
N GLU A 526 -13.24 -21.61 -20.48
CA GLU A 526 -13.51 -20.29 -21.06
C GLU A 526 -14.58 -20.30 -22.18
N PRO A 527 -15.74 -20.97 -21.95
CA PRO A 527 -16.62 -21.36 -23.05
C PRO A 527 -17.38 -20.19 -23.69
N ASN A 528 -17.81 -19.17 -22.94
CA ASN A 528 -18.60 -18.07 -23.50
C ASN A 528 -17.72 -16.88 -23.95
N THR A 529 -16.79 -17.15 -24.86
CA THR A 529 -15.85 -16.15 -25.37
C THR A 529 -15.72 -16.15 -26.89
N ASN A 530 -15.48 -14.99 -27.48
CA ASN A 530 -15.51 -14.82 -28.93
C ASN A 530 -14.14 -14.90 -29.62
N TYR A 531 -13.15 -15.55 -28.99
CA TYR A 531 -11.77 -15.60 -29.47
C TYR A 531 -11.23 -17.02 -29.73
N TRP A 532 -12.04 -18.06 -29.55
CA TRP A 532 -11.69 -19.43 -29.93
C TRP A 532 -11.87 -19.67 -31.45
N GLY A 533 -10.87 -19.24 -32.21
CA GLY A 533 -10.83 -19.36 -33.67
C GLY A 533 -10.09 -20.61 -34.18
N ALA A 534 -10.53 -21.15 -35.33
CA ALA A 534 -9.81 -22.20 -36.06
C ALA A 534 -8.42 -21.69 -36.50
N ASN A 535 -7.40 -22.56 -36.41
CA ASN A 535 -5.98 -22.22 -36.56
C ASN A 535 -5.45 -21.25 -35.48
N GLY A 536 -6.05 -21.26 -34.29
CA GLY A 536 -5.61 -20.50 -33.12
C GLY A 536 -4.32 -21.05 -32.50
N GLY A 537 -3.69 -20.28 -31.62
CA GLY A 537 -2.40 -20.64 -31.02
C GLY A 537 -2.43 -21.75 -29.96
N GLN A 538 -3.62 -22.27 -29.61
CA GLN A 538 -3.85 -23.30 -28.59
C GLN A 538 -5.20 -24.00 -28.83
N GLU A 539 -5.48 -25.08 -28.10
CA GLU A 539 -6.83 -25.68 -28.00
C GLU A 539 -7.83 -24.68 -27.38
N GLY A 540 -9.09 -24.73 -27.84
CA GLY A 540 -10.17 -23.91 -27.32
C GLY A 540 -11.51 -24.23 -28.00
N CYS A 541 -12.61 -24.10 -27.26
CA CYS A 541 -13.95 -24.39 -27.78
C CYS A 541 -14.99 -23.44 -27.19
N HIS A 542 -15.55 -22.58 -28.03
CA HIS A 542 -16.71 -21.78 -27.65
C HIS A 542 -17.92 -22.67 -27.41
N PHE A 543 -18.69 -22.36 -26.37
CA PHE A 543 -20.05 -22.85 -26.14
C PHE A 543 -20.95 -21.70 -25.71
N ASP A 544 -21.99 -21.43 -26.49
CA ASP A 544 -23.10 -20.57 -26.12
C ASP A 544 -23.67 -21.07 -24.77
N PRO A 545 -24.14 -20.19 -23.87
CA PRO A 545 -24.70 -20.60 -22.58
C PRO A 545 -25.81 -21.66 -22.69
N ALA A 546 -26.65 -21.59 -23.72
CA ALA A 546 -27.69 -22.60 -23.98
C ALA A 546 -27.12 -23.95 -24.41
N SER A 547 -25.95 -23.98 -25.04
CA SER A 547 -25.24 -25.20 -25.42
C SER A 547 -24.54 -25.84 -24.24
N GLN A 548 -24.00 -25.05 -23.30
CA GLN A 548 -23.49 -25.55 -22.02
C GLN A 548 -24.59 -26.31 -21.26
N VAL A 549 -25.78 -25.71 -21.10
CA VAL A 549 -26.97 -26.34 -20.48
C VAL A 549 -27.32 -27.68 -21.14
N LYS A 550 -27.34 -27.74 -22.47
CA LYS A 550 -27.63 -28.99 -23.20
C LYS A 550 -26.58 -30.05 -22.96
N LEU A 551 -25.29 -29.70 -22.98
CA LEU A 551 -24.22 -30.66 -22.76
C LEU A 551 -24.25 -31.19 -21.32
N ILE A 552 -24.49 -30.34 -20.31
CA ILE A 552 -24.64 -30.75 -18.90
C ILE A 552 -25.74 -31.82 -18.76
N ARG A 553 -26.92 -31.59 -19.37
CA ARG A 553 -28.04 -32.56 -19.37
C ARG A 553 -27.68 -33.90 -20.02
N VAL A 554 -26.74 -33.92 -20.97
CA VAL A 554 -26.28 -35.15 -21.65
C VAL A 554 -25.22 -35.88 -20.82
N ILE A 555 -24.22 -35.15 -20.31
CA ILE A 555 -23.07 -35.75 -19.62
C ILE A 555 -23.41 -36.22 -18.20
N TYR A 556 -24.25 -35.49 -17.45
CA TYR A 556 -24.61 -35.82 -16.07
C TYR A 556 -25.14 -37.26 -15.89
N PRO A 557 -26.20 -37.72 -16.61
CA PRO A 557 -26.70 -39.07 -16.43
C PRO A 557 -25.68 -40.14 -16.85
N LYS A 558 -24.86 -39.86 -17.87
CA LYS A 558 -23.78 -40.77 -18.30
C LYS A 558 -22.71 -40.90 -17.23
N LEU A 559 -22.26 -39.78 -16.64
CA LEU A 559 -21.26 -39.76 -15.58
C LEU A 559 -21.79 -40.47 -14.32
N LYS A 560 -23.04 -40.23 -13.94
CA LYS A 560 -23.68 -40.91 -12.80
C LYS A 560 -23.77 -42.43 -13.01
N ASN A 561 -24.08 -42.88 -14.22
CA ASN A 561 -24.15 -44.31 -14.56
C ASN A 561 -22.78 -44.95 -14.80
N SER A 562 -21.71 -44.17 -14.79
CA SER A 562 -20.35 -44.62 -15.08
C SER A 562 -19.74 -45.45 -13.94
N GLY A 563 -20.25 -45.30 -12.72
CA GLY A 563 -19.67 -45.89 -11.49
C GLY A 563 -18.54 -45.09 -10.87
N LEU A 564 -18.16 -43.94 -11.45
CA LEU A 564 -17.22 -42.98 -10.87
C LEU A 564 -17.88 -42.18 -9.74
N LYS A 565 -17.08 -41.79 -8.74
CA LYS A 565 -17.44 -40.79 -7.72
C LYS A 565 -17.27 -39.35 -8.21
N THR A 566 -16.65 -39.18 -9.38
CA THR A 566 -16.44 -37.90 -10.04
C THR A 566 -17.78 -37.20 -10.28
N VAL A 567 -17.83 -35.91 -9.96
CA VAL A 567 -18.98 -35.02 -10.20
C VAL A 567 -18.66 -34.00 -11.29
N LEU A 568 -19.67 -33.33 -11.84
CA LEU A 568 -19.42 -32.27 -12.83
C LEU A 568 -19.02 -30.96 -12.14
N SER A 569 -18.04 -30.27 -12.73
CA SER A 569 -17.84 -28.84 -12.53
C SER A 569 -18.24 -28.06 -13.79
N ALA A 570 -18.56 -26.78 -13.60
CA ALA A 570 -18.86 -25.80 -14.64
C ALA A 570 -18.79 -24.40 -14.03
N SER A 571 -18.79 -23.29 -14.77
CA SER A 571 -18.64 -23.20 -16.22
C SER A 571 -17.19 -22.94 -16.65
N ASP A 572 -16.28 -22.70 -15.70
CA ASP A 572 -14.86 -22.43 -15.97
C ASP A 572 -14.67 -21.18 -16.86
N GLU A 573 -15.52 -20.17 -16.64
CA GLU A 573 -15.58 -18.96 -17.47
C GLU A 573 -14.40 -18.03 -17.23
N THR A 574 -13.95 -17.36 -18.29
CA THR A 574 -12.75 -16.48 -18.31
C THR A 574 -12.79 -15.35 -17.27
N SER A 575 -13.99 -14.82 -17.01
CA SER A 575 -14.16 -13.65 -16.17
C SER A 575 -15.31 -13.81 -15.20
N VAL A 576 -15.20 -13.15 -14.05
CA VAL A 576 -16.21 -13.18 -12.99
C VAL A 576 -17.54 -12.60 -13.48
N SER A 577 -17.51 -11.54 -14.29
CA SER A 577 -18.71 -10.90 -14.83
C SER A 577 -19.48 -11.81 -15.79
N THR A 578 -18.76 -12.58 -16.61
CA THR A 578 -19.38 -13.59 -17.49
C THR A 578 -20.03 -14.63 -16.60
N ALA A 579 -19.26 -15.28 -15.72
CA ALA A 579 -19.69 -16.39 -14.85
C ALA A 579 -20.98 -16.10 -14.04
N ILE A 580 -21.21 -14.86 -13.63
CA ILE A 580 -22.47 -14.43 -12.99
C ILE A 580 -23.67 -14.70 -13.90
N GLY A 581 -23.56 -14.35 -15.19
CA GLY A 581 -24.56 -14.60 -16.21
C GLY A 581 -24.82 -16.10 -16.43
N GLU A 582 -23.78 -16.93 -16.54
CA GLU A 582 -23.96 -18.38 -16.67
C GLU A 582 -24.62 -18.98 -15.43
N LEU A 583 -24.19 -18.61 -14.23
CA LEU A 583 -24.78 -19.15 -13.01
C LEU A 583 -26.24 -18.72 -12.84
N GLN A 584 -26.59 -17.47 -13.19
CA GLN A 584 -27.98 -17.02 -13.21
C GLN A 584 -28.83 -17.83 -14.20
N LEU A 585 -28.28 -18.14 -15.38
CA LEU A 585 -28.95 -19.02 -16.32
C LEU A 585 -29.15 -20.42 -15.73
N PHE A 586 -28.12 -21.01 -15.10
CA PHE A 586 -28.22 -22.34 -14.50
C PHE A 586 -29.25 -22.40 -13.37
N VAL A 587 -29.32 -21.35 -12.53
CA VAL A 587 -30.36 -21.21 -11.50
C VAL A 587 -31.74 -21.09 -12.14
N LYS A 588 -31.87 -20.29 -13.21
CA LYS A 588 -33.14 -20.09 -13.92
C LYS A 588 -33.67 -21.36 -14.59
N GLU A 589 -32.80 -22.19 -15.15
CA GLU A 589 -33.19 -23.49 -15.73
C GLU A 589 -33.72 -24.47 -14.67
N GLY A 590 -33.29 -24.31 -13.41
CA GLY A 590 -33.81 -25.04 -12.25
C GLY A 590 -33.31 -26.47 -12.08
N ASP A 591 -33.01 -27.19 -13.17
CA ASP A 591 -32.49 -28.56 -13.15
C ASP A 591 -30.96 -28.64 -13.23
N ILE A 592 -30.27 -27.56 -13.64
CA ILE A 592 -28.81 -27.58 -13.90
C ILE A 592 -27.98 -27.55 -12.62
N VAL A 593 -28.24 -26.64 -11.70
CA VAL A 593 -27.48 -26.53 -10.43
C VAL A 593 -27.42 -27.88 -9.67
N PRO A 594 -28.52 -28.65 -9.52
CA PRO A 594 -28.46 -29.99 -8.91
C PRO A 594 -27.64 -31.05 -9.66
N MET A 595 -27.33 -30.84 -10.95
CA MET A 595 -26.47 -31.74 -11.73
C MET A 595 -24.98 -31.41 -11.56
N LEU A 596 -24.65 -30.22 -11.05
CA LEU A 596 -23.29 -29.81 -10.76
C LEU A 596 -22.89 -30.23 -9.34
N GLY A 597 -21.64 -30.63 -9.18
CA GLY A 597 -21.02 -30.90 -7.88
C GLY A 597 -20.00 -29.85 -7.45
N GLN A 598 -19.66 -28.90 -8.33
CA GLN A 598 -18.76 -27.77 -8.07
C GLN A 598 -19.01 -26.67 -9.10
N PHE A 599 -18.76 -25.41 -8.74
CA PHE A 599 -18.71 -24.28 -9.66
C PHE A 599 -17.27 -23.76 -9.78
N ASN A 600 -16.83 -23.45 -11.00
CA ASN A 600 -15.48 -22.99 -11.33
C ASN A 600 -15.53 -21.66 -12.09
N VAL A 601 -14.54 -20.79 -11.84
CA VAL A 601 -14.39 -19.50 -12.53
C VAL A 601 -12.91 -19.09 -12.64
N HIS A 602 -12.57 -18.37 -13.70
CA HIS A 602 -11.28 -17.70 -13.86
C HIS A 602 -11.40 -16.21 -13.49
N THR A 603 -10.33 -15.61 -12.98
CA THR A 603 -10.32 -14.19 -12.59
C THR A 603 -9.50 -13.31 -13.50
N TYR A 604 -9.40 -13.64 -14.80
CA TYR A 604 -8.72 -12.79 -15.78
C TYR A 604 -9.34 -11.40 -15.88
N GLY A 605 -10.66 -11.31 -15.69
CA GLY A 605 -11.43 -10.07 -15.58
C GLY A 605 -12.50 -10.13 -14.49
N GLY A 606 -13.04 -8.96 -14.15
CA GLY A 606 -14.00 -8.76 -13.07
C GLY A 606 -13.43 -7.90 -11.94
N ASP A 607 -14.20 -6.91 -11.49
CA ASP A 607 -13.78 -6.03 -10.40
C ASP A 607 -14.18 -6.61 -9.01
N ILE A 608 -13.88 -5.88 -7.93
CA ILE A 608 -14.24 -6.29 -6.56
C ILE A 608 -15.76 -6.47 -6.41
N ARG A 609 -16.56 -5.69 -7.13
CA ARG A 609 -18.02 -5.77 -7.09
C ARG A 609 -18.50 -7.06 -7.74
N ASP A 610 -17.98 -7.41 -8.91
CA ASP A 610 -18.29 -8.68 -9.56
C ASP A 610 -17.94 -9.87 -8.66
N LYS A 611 -16.78 -9.84 -8.00
CA LYS A 611 -16.33 -10.90 -7.08
C LYS A 611 -17.31 -11.11 -5.93
N ALA A 612 -17.72 -10.03 -5.28
CA ALA A 612 -18.69 -10.09 -4.18
C ALA A 612 -20.06 -10.62 -4.64
N ASN A 613 -20.50 -10.27 -5.86
CA ASN A 613 -21.76 -10.76 -6.42
C ASN A 613 -21.71 -12.26 -6.70
N LEU A 614 -20.64 -12.72 -7.35
CA LEU A 614 -20.50 -14.13 -7.67
C LEU A 614 -20.41 -14.96 -6.39
N LYS A 615 -19.67 -14.48 -5.37
CA LYS A 615 -19.64 -15.10 -4.04
C LYS A 615 -21.04 -15.29 -3.47
N ASP A 616 -21.86 -14.22 -3.45
CA ASP A 616 -23.19 -14.28 -2.85
C ASP A 616 -24.11 -15.22 -3.66
N LEU A 617 -24.05 -15.16 -5.01
CA LEU A 617 -24.82 -16.05 -5.89
C LEU A 617 -24.44 -17.53 -5.73
N VAL A 618 -23.14 -17.86 -5.69
CA VAL A 618 -22.69 -19.25 -5.48
C VAL A 618 -23.08 -19.76 -4.09
N THR A 619 -23.01 -18.90 -3.06
CA THR A 619 -23.44 -19.23 -1.69
C THR A 619 -24.90 -19.69 -1.66
N GLU A 620 -25.79 -19.05 -2.43
CA GLU A 620 -27.20 -19.43 -2.54
C GLU A 620 -27.38 -20.83 -3.16
N THR A 621 -26.53 -21.21 -4.11
CA THR A 621 -26.56 -22.54 -4.75
C THR A 621 -26.00 -23.66 -3.88
N ARG A 622 -25.16 -23.32 -2.89
CA ARG A 622 -24.43 -24.27 -2.02
C ARG A 622 -23.46 -25.19 -2.76
N LEU A 623 -23.07 -24.85 -3.98
CA LEU A 623 -22.01 -25.56 -4.69
C LEU A 623 -20.65 -25.28 -4.05
N PRO A 624 -19.76 -26.28 -3.94
CA PRO A 624 -18.34 -26.02 -3.77
C PRO A 624 -17.83 -25.08 -4.85
N PHE A 625 -16.91 -24.18 -4.51
CA PHE A 625 -16.54 -23.07 -5.39
C PHE A 625 -15.03 -22.87 -5.51
N TRP A 626 -14.51 -22.97 -6.72
CA TRP A 626 -13.08 -22.79 -7.01
C TRP A 626 -12.82 -21.59 -7.91
N MET A 627 -11.74 -20.86 -7.62
CA MET A 627 -11.03 -20.08 -8.62
C MET A 627 -10.05 -21.03 -9.30
N SER A 628 -10.39 -21.47 -10.50
CA SER A 628 -9.80 -22.63 -11.17
C SER A 628 -8.65 -22.29 -12.11
N GLU A 629 -8.49 -21.02 -12.48
CA GLU A 629 -7.36 -20.56 -13.28
C GLU A 629 -7.17 -19.04 -13.21
N THR A 630 -5.92 -18.61 -13.11
CA THR A 630 -5.58 -17.22 -13.36
C THR A 630 -4.10 -17.05 -13.72
N GLY A 631 -3.79 -15.86 -14.21
CA GLY A 631 -2.45 -15.40 -14.54
C GLY A 631 -2.48 -13.90 -14.84
N ALA A 632 -1.30 -13.28 -14.93
CA ALA A 632 -1.21 -11.87 -15.22
C ALA A 632 0.04 -11.54 -16.05
N GLY A 633 -0.06 -10.43 -16.80
CA GLY A 633 1.11 -9.74 -17.34
C GLY A 633 1.82 -8.91 -16.27
N GLY A 634 2.87 -8.19 -16.66
CA GLY A 634 3.72 -7.40 -15.76
C GLY A 634 5.18 -7.72 -15.99
N ASN A 635 6.07 -7.22 -15.13
CA ASN A 635 7.50 -7.53 -15.16
C ASN A 635 8.08 -7.51 -13.75
N GLY A 636 9.02 -8.42 -13.49
CA GLY A 636 9.74 -8.52 -12.22
C GLY A 636 8.83 -8.65 -11.01
N LEU A 637 9.34 -8.21 -9.85
CA LEU A 637 8.64 -8.32 -8.57
C LEU A 637 7.33 -7.52 -8.55
N ALA A 638 7.29 -6.32 -9.13
CA ALA A 638 6.08 -5.50 -9.16
C ALA A 638 4.91 -6.23 -9.86
N GLY A 639 5.17 -6.89 -11.00
CA GLY A 639 4.17 -7.71 -11.68
C GLY A 639 3.73 -8.92 -10.85
N ASN A 640 4.68 -9.59 -10.19
CA ASN A 640 4.40 -10.72 -9.29
C ASN A 640 3.50 -10.30 -8.11
N LEU A 641 3.77 -9.15 -7.51
CA LEU A 641 2.96 -8.59 -6.42
C LEU A 641 1.57 -8.14 -6.90
N SER A 642 1.43 -7.65 -8.13
CA SER A 642 0.12 -7.36 -8.72
C SER A 642 -0.74 -8.62 -8.90
N LEU A 643 -0.15 -9.75 -9.27
CA LEU A 643 -0.86 -11.02 -9.30
C LEU A 643 -1.22 -11.52 -7.89
N ALA A 644 -0.33 -11.31 -6.91
CA ALA A 644 -0.68 -11.55 -5.50
C ALA A 644 -1.83 -10.66 -5.03
N GLN A 645 -1.92 -9.39 -5.47
CA GLN A 645 -3.06 -8.52 -5.16
C GLN A 645 -4.37 -9.11 -5.69
N ARG A 646 -4.37 -9.68 -6.91
CA ARG A 646 -5.54 -10.40 -7.43
C ARG A 646 -5.92 -11.59 -6.55
N MET A 647 -4.94 -12.39 -6.12
CA MET A 647 -5.18 -13.50 -5.17
C MET A 647 -5.79 -12.98 -3.86
N PHE A 648 -5.31 -11.86 -3.33
CA PHE A 648 -5.86 -11.25 -2.12
C PHE A 648 -7.30 -10.79 -2.33
N ASP A 649 -7.59 -10.14 -3.46
CA ASP A 649 -8.94 -9.71 -3.81
C ASP A 649 -9.88 -10.91 -4.01
N ASP A 650 -9.42 -11.99 -4.65
CA ASP A 650 -10.19 -13.21 -4.82
C ASP A 650 -10.50 -13.83 -3.45
N LEU A 651 -9.50 -14.00 -2.59
CA LEU A 651 -9.70 -14.64 -1.28
C LEU A 651 -10.57 -13.79 -0.34
N ASN A 652 -10.51 -12.46 -0.41
CA ASN A 652 -11.32 -11.58 0.45
C ASN A 652 -12.76 -11.40 -0.07
N TYR A 653 -12.95 -11.28 -1.39
CA TYR A 653 -14.23 -10.88 -1.98
C TYR A 653 -14.94 -11.99 -2.76
N LEU A 654 -14.20 -12.82 -3.50
CA LEU A 654 -14.75 -13.95 -4.24
C LEU A 654 -14.93 -15.18 -3.32
N GLN A 655 -14.08 -15.30 -2.31
CA GLN A 655 -14.08 -16.35 -1.28
C GLN A 655 -14.10 -17.80 -1.83
N PRO A 656 -13.28 -18.15 -2.84
CA PRO A 656 -13.23 -19.50 -3.34
C PRO A 656 -12.55 -20.43 -2.32
N GLN A 657 -12.99 -21.69 -2.27
CA GLN A 657 -12.40 -22.72 -1.42
C GLN A 657 -11.07 -23.23 -1.95
N ALA A 658 -10.76 -22.98 -3.23
CA ALA A 658 -9.44 -23.25 -3.81
C ALA A 658 -9.03 -22.14 -4.77
N TRP A 659 -7.72 -21.94 -4.90
CA TRP A 659 -7.12 -20.98 -5.81
C TRP A 659 -6.01 -21.67 -6.62
N ILE A 660 -6.17 -21.70 -7.95
CA ILE A 660 -5.35 -22.50 -8.84
C ILE A 660 -4.62 -21.60 -9.86
N ASP A 661 -3.29 -21.67 -9.87
CA ASP A 661 -2.47 -21.02 -10.91
C ASP A 661 -2.66 -21.70 -12.26
N TRP A 662 -2.55 -20.94 -13.36
CA TRP A 662 -2.54 -21.54 -14.70
C TRP A 662 -1.32 -22.44 -14.91
N GLN A 663 -0.10 -21.89 -14.86
CA GLN A 663 1.11 -22.64 -15.19
C GLN A 663 2.16 -22.59 -14.10
N PHE A 664 2.87 -23.71 -13.92
CA PHE A 664 4.00 -23.78 -13.00
C PHE A 664 5.33 -23.42 -13.68
N VAL A 665 5.58 -24.00 -14.87
CA VAL A 665 6.81 -23.81 -15.65
C VAL A 665 6.50 -23.14 -16.99
N GLU A 666 7.27 -22.12 -17.36
CA GLU A 666 7.07 -21.41 -18.61
C GLU A 666 8.41 -20.88 -19.18
N GLU A 667 8.49 -20.72 -20.51
CA GLU A 667 9.70 -20.19 -21.16
C GLU A 667 9.67 -18.65 -21.22
N ASN A 668 10.86 -18.04 -21.05
CA ASN A 668 11.09 -16.62 -21.31
C ASN A 668 10.21 -15.61 -20.55
N ASN A 669 9.51 -15.99 -19.48
CA ASN A 669 8.83 -15.04 -18.59
C ASN A 669 8.96 -15.43 -17.11
N ASP A 670 8.62 -14.49 -16.23
CA ASP A 670 8.58 -14.64 -14.77
C ASP A 670 7.21 -14.27 -14.17
N GLN A 671 6.18 -14.11 -15.00
CA GLN A 671 4.85 -13.66 -14.58
C GLN A 671 3.82 -14.78 -14.62
N TRP A 672 3.84 -15.60 -15.68
CA TRP A 672 2.92 -16.71 -15.89
C TRP A 672 3.42 -18.03 -15.31
N CYS A 673 4.51 -17.99 -14.54
CA CYS A 673 5.11 -19.16 -13.91
C CYS A 673 5.76 -18.81 -12.58
N MET A 674 6.08 -19.87 -11.83
CA MET A 674 6.90 -19.81 -10.62
C MET A 674 8.32 -20.34 -10.90
N VAL A 675 8.47 -21.10 -11.98
CA VAL A 675 9.74 -21.63 -12.45
C VAL A 675 9.90 -21.27 -13.93
N ARG A 676 10.96 -20.54 -14.26
CA ARG A 676 11.29 -20.27 -15.65
C ARG A 676 12.08 -21.46 -16.20
N GLY A 677 11.57 -22.07 -17.28
CA GLY A 677 12.17 -23.23 -17.91
C GLY A 677 12.83 -22.92 -19.26
N ASN A 678 13.66 -23.85 -19.71
CA ASN A 678 13.97 -24.07 -21.12
C ASN A 678 13.65 -25.54 -21.42
N PHE A 679 12.58 -25.77 -22.18
CA PHE A 679 12.05 -27.12 -22.36
C PHE A 679 12.99 -28.03 -23.15
N ASN A 680 13.73 -27.45 -24.11
CA ASN A 680 14.67 -28.18 -24.96
C ASN A 680 15.91 -28.63 -24.21
N ASN A 681 16.52 -27.72 -23.45
CA ASN A 681 17.74 -27.99 -22.68
C ASN A 681 17.46 -28.69 -21.34
N GLN A 682 16.18 -28.80 -20.98
CA GLN A 682 15.71 -29.33 -19.70
C GLN A 682 16.31 -28.59 -18.51
N THR A 683 16.43 -27.26 -18.58
CA THR A 683 16.98 -26.45 -17.49
C THR A 683 15.90 -25.55 -16.91
N TYR A 684 16.04 -25.17 -15.65
CA TYR A 684 15.09 -24.27 -15.02
C TYR A 684 15.76 -23.37 -13.97
N ASN A 685 15.08 -22.28 -13.63
CA ASN A 685 15.41 -21.41 -12.51
C ASN A 685 14.13 -20.95 -11.80
N ILE A 686 14.16 -20.95 -10.46
CA ILE A 686 13.07 -20.40 -9.64
C ILE A 686 13.05 -18.88 -9.84
N VAL A 687 11.87 -18.29 -10.05
CA VAL A 687 11.68 -16.83 -10.15
C VAL A 687 11.07 -16.26 -8.86
N LYS A 688 11.09 -14.93 -8.69
CA LYS A 688 10.52 -14.28 -7.49
C LYS A 688 9.06 -14.66 -7.23
N ASN A 689 8.32 -14.89 -8.30
CA ASN A 689 6.93 -15.32 -8.27
C ASN A 689 6.66 -16.60 -7.46
N PHE A 690 7.65 -17.49 -7.36
CA PHE A 690 7.61 -18.67 -6.48
C PHE A 690 7.55 -18.27 -5.01
N TYR A 691 8.45 -17.39 -4.57
CA TYR A 691 8.52 -16.94 -3.19
C TYR A 691 7.37 -16.01 -2.81
N VAL A 692 6.77 -15.31 -3.79
CA VAL A 692 5.54 -14.56 -3.59
C VAL A 692 4.37 -15.50 -3.30
N ARG A 693 4.19 -16.59 -4.07
CA ARG A 693 3.17 -17.62 -3.78
C ARG A 693 3.41 -18.32 -2.46
N MET A 694 4.68 -18.64 -2.18
CA MET A 694 5.07 -19.33 -0.94
C MET A 694 4.67 -18.55 0.32
N GLN A 695 4.63 -17.21 0.27
CA GLN A 695 4.17 -16.39 1.41
C GLN A 695 2.70 -16.62 1.77
N VAL A 696 1.88 -17.12 0.85
CA VAL A 696 0.49 -17.47 1.12
C VAL A 696 0.36 -18.97 1.32
N THR A 697 0.73 -19.76 0.32
CA THR A 697 0.32 -21.17 0.21
C THR A 697 1.04 -22.11 1.17
N ARG A 698 2.27 -21.76 1.58
CA ARG A 698 3.04 -22.50 2.60
C ARG A 698 2.42 -22.38 3.99
N PHE A 699 1.87 -21.21 4.30
CA PHE A 699 1.51 -20.83 5.67
C PHE A 699 0.00 -20.94 5.92
N ILE A 700 -0.83 -20.58 4.95
CA ILE A 700 -2.27 -20.85 4.98
C ILE A 700 -2.48 -22.25 4.40
N ARG A 701 -2.45 -23.28 5.25
CA ARG A 701 -2.51 -24.68 4.79
C ARG A 701 -3.94 -25.11 4.44
N GLN A 702 -4.04 -26.23 3.76
CA GLN A 702 -5.30 -26.94 3.54
C GLN A 702 -6.05 -27.12 4.88
N GLY A 703 -7.35 -26.83 4.87
CA GLY A 703 -8.23 -26.86 6.04
C GLY A 703 -8.23 -25.60 6.89
N TYR A 704 -7.35 -24.61 6.63
CA TYR A 704 -7.42 -23.32 7.32
C TYR A 704 -8.70 -22.58 6.94
N THR A 705 -9.28 -21.87 7.90
CA THR A 705 -10.44 -20.98 7.66
C THR A 705 -9.95 -19.55 7.51
N MET A 706 -10.29 -18.91 6.40
CA MET A 706 -9.99 -17.49 6.17
C MET A 706 -10.75 -16.61 7.17
N LEU A 707 -10.12 -15.51 7.58
CA LEU A 707 -10.68 -14.50 8.47
C LEU A 707 -10.81 -13.18 7.71
N GLY A 708 -12.00 -12.59 7.74
CA GLY A 708 -12.24 -11.26 7.17
C GLY A 708 -11.41 -10.20 7.89
N THR A 709 -10.62 -9.43 7.12
CA THR A 709 -9.76 -8.36 7.62
C THR A 709 -10.32 -6.96 7.37
N GLY A 710 -11.31 -6.85 6.49
CA GLY A 710 -11.81 -5.56 5.98
C GLY A 710 -10.82 -4.82 5.05
N ARG A 711 -9.71 -5.46 4.67
CA ARG A 711 -8.64 -4.88 3.86
C ARG A 711 -8.27 -5.79 2.70
N ASN A 712 -8.05 -5.19 1.53
CA ASN A 712 -7.64 -5.94 0.34
C ASN A 712 -6.13 -6.21 0.28
N ASP A 713 -5.33 -5.55 1.11
CA ASP A 713 -3.88 -5.73 1.17
C ASP A 713 -3.42 -6.64 2.32
N ILE A 714 -4.37 -7.27 3.03
CA ILE A 714 -4.10 -8.18 4.15
C ILE A 714 -5.03 -9.39 4.10
N LEU A 715 -4.44 -10.59 4.15
CA LEU A 715 -5.14 -11.85 4.39
C LEU A 715 -4.91 -12.32 5.82
N ALA A 716 -5.91 -12.96 6.41
CA ALA A 716 -5.75 -13.66 7.67
C ALA A 716 -6.42 -15.04 7.60
N ALA A 717 -5.87 -16.02 8.30
CA ALA A 717 -6.46 -17.35 8.38
C ALA A 717 -6.14 -18.02 9.72
N VAL A 718 -7.07 -18.84 10.19
CA VAL A 718 -6.93 -19.63 11.41
C VAL A 718 -6.85 -21.11 11.09
N SER A 719 -5.92 -21.80 11.75
CA SER A 719 -5.77 -23.26 11.66
C SER A 719 -7.03 -24.02 12.10
N PRO A 720 -7.24 -25.27 11.62
CA PRO A 720 -8.39 -26.09 12.01
C PRO A 720 -8.59 -26.28 13.52
N THR A 721 -7.47 -26.32 14.26
CA THR A 721 -7.42 -26.46 15.72
C THR A 721 -7.57 -25.14 16.46
N GLY A 722 -7.43 -23.99 15.77
CA GLY A 722 -7.44 -22.67 16.39
C GLY A 722 -6.13 -22.27 17.05
N ASN A 723 -5.07 -23.08 16.95
CA ASN A 723 -3.81 -22.84 17.68
C ASN A 723 -2.80 -21.93 16.95
N LYS A 724 -3.07 -21.63 15.68
CA LYS A 724 -2.30 -20.71 14.85
C LYS A 724 -3.20 -19.76 14.09
N VAL A 725 -2.80 -18.49 14.03
CA VAL A 725 -3.31 -17.47 13.13
C VAL A 725 -2.18 -17.01 12.23
N VAL A 726 -2.44 -16.97 10.93
CA VAL A 726 -1.50 -16.50 9.91
C VAL A 726 -2.03 -15.20 9.34
N VAL A 727 -1.19 -14.18 9.25
CA VAL A 727 -1.51 -12.89 8.62
C VAL A 727 -0.51 -12.65 7.50
N VAL A 728 -0.99 -12.47 6.28
CA VAL A 728 -0.17 -12.13 5.12
C VAL A 728 -0.46 -10.70 4.70
N MET A 729 0.56 -9.86 4.62
CA MET A 729 0.46 -8.44 4.26
C MET A 729 1.15 -8.19 2.94
N LEU A 730 0.55 -7.32 2.13
CA LEU A 730 0.99 -7.00 0.78
C LEU A 730 1.23 -5.49 0.60
N ASN A 731 2.43 -5.12 0.16
CA ASN A 731 2.79 -3.78 -0.23
C ASN A 731 3.24 -3.72 -1.68
N THR A 732 2.35 -3.29 -2.58
CA THR A 732 2.65 -3.12 -4.02
C THR A 732 3.31 -1.78 -4.35
N SER A 733 3.26 -0.78 -3.44
CA SER A 733 3.87 0.53 -3.68
C SER A 733 5.37 0.53 -3.45
N THR A 734 6.07 1.55 -3.94
CA THR A 734 7.49 1.76 -3.66
C THR A 734 7.76 2.33 -2.26
N ASP A 735 6.74 2.89 -1.62
CA ASP A 735 6.84 3.50 -0.30
C ASP A 735 6.63 2.48 0.81
N GLU A 736 7.24 2.75 1.97
CA GLU A 736 7.05 1.95 3.18
C GLU A 736 5.62 2.09 3.73
N LYS A 737 5.13 1.03 4.39
CA LYS A 737 3.83 1.02 5.07
C LYS A 737 4.00 0.61 6.52
N ASN A 738 3.52 1.46 7.43
CA ASN A 738 3.37 1.11 8.84
C ASN A 738 2.04 0.41 9.08
N ILE A 739 2.08 -0.81 9.62
CA ILE A 739 0.92 -1.64 9.91
C ILE A 739 0.95 -2.05 11.38
N SER A 740 -0.18 -1.89 12.06
CA SER A 740 -0.43 -2.49 13.37
C SER A 740 -1.43 -3.62 13.23
N ILE A 741 -1.10 -4.82 13.70
CA ILE A 741 -1.99 -5.97 13.76
C ILE A 741 -2.54 -6.07 15.17
N ASP A 742 -3.83 -5.79 15.33
CA ASP A 742 -4.56 -5.89 16.58
C ASP A 742 -5.12 -7.31 16.75
N LEU A 743 -4.48 -8.07 17.65
CA LEU A 743 -4.76 -9.46 17.99
C LEU A 743 -5.55 -9.57 19.29
N THR A 744 -5.93 -8.44 19.91
CA THR A 744 -6.64 -8.43 21.20
C THR A 744 -7.99 -9.17 21.21
N PRO A 745 -8.68 -9.45 20.09
CA PRO A 745 -9.84 -10.35 20.09
C PRO A 745 -9.49 -11.83 20.28
N LEU A 746 -8.22 -12.21 20.09
CA LEU A 746 -7.75 -13.58 20.26
C LEU A 746 -7.49 -13.85 21.75
N LYS A 747 -7.82 -15.06 22.19
CA LYS A 747 -7.45 -15.54 23.52
C LYS A 747 -6.01 -16.03 23.50
N GLN A 748 -5.24 -15.62 24.51
CA GLN A 748 -3.87 -16.09 24.76
C GLN A 748 -2.99 -16.08 23.51
N VAL A 749 -2.47 -14.92 23.13
CA VAL A 749 -1.51 -14.78 22.02
C VAL A 749 -0.11 -14.75 22.60
N ASP A 750 0.81 -15.49 21.97
CA ASP A 750 2.23 -15.44 22.34
C ASP A 750 2.80 -14.03 22.14
N ASN A 751 3.79 -13.66 22.94
CA ASN A 751 4.44 -12.35 22.87
C ASN A 751 5.40 -12.20 21.67
N LEU A 752 5.55 -13.25 20.86
CA LEU A 752 6.41 -13.27 19.68
C LEU A 752 5.65 -13.86 18.49
N ALA A 753 5.81 -13.22 17.34
CA ALA A 753 5.27 -13.67 16.07
C ALA A 753 6.41 -14.01 15.11
N GLU A 754 6.32 -15.16 14.44
CA GLU A 754 7.28 -15.47 13.38
C GLU A 754 7.05 -14.53 12.20
N LEU A 755 8.12 -14.04 11.55
CA LEU A 755 8.03 -13.18 10.37
C LEU A 755 8.83 -13.78 9.20
N TYR A 756 8.19 -13.85 8.03
CA TYR A 756 8.81 -14.23 6.76
C TYR A 756 8.63 -13.11 5.74
N VAL A 757 9.68 -12.76 5.01
CA VAL A 757 9.67 -11.61 4.08
C VAL A 757 10.13 -12.00 2.67
N THR A 758 9.40 -11.53 1.66
CA THR A 758 9.79 -11.56 0.24
C THR A 758 9.75 -10.13 -0.31
N ASN A 759 10.90 -9.65 -0.78
CA ASN A 759 11.04 -8.39 -1.50
C ASN A 759 12.12 -8.56 -2.58
N SER A 760 12.72 -7.48 -3.09
CA SER A 760 13.79 -7.58 -4.12
C SER A 760 14.99 -8.40 -3.64
N ASN A 761 15.35 -8.29 -2.35
CA ASN A 761 16.54 -8.91 -1.76
C ASN A 761 16.24 -10.24 -1.04
N LEU A 762 15.01 -10.42 -0.56
CA LEU A 762 14.62 -11.55 0.28
C LEU A 762 13.69 -12.51 -0.45
N ASN A 763 13.86 -13.82 -0.22
CA ASN A 763 13.10 -14.91 -0.83
C ASN A 763 12.40 -15.70 0.30
N CYS A 764 11.23 -15.23 0.75
CA CYS A 764 10.46 -15.80 1.87
C CYS A 764 11.37 -16.16 3.05
N LYS A 765 12.23 -15.20 3.42
CA LYS A 765 13.28 -15.40 4.41
C LYS A 765 12.68 -15.27 5.80
N ARG A 766 12.96 -16.22 6.71
CA ARG A 766 12.68 -16.07 8.14
C ARG A 766 13.51 -14.92 8.71
N MET A 767 12.82 -13.95 9.30
CA MET A 767 13.39 -12.80 9.98
C MET A 767 13.42 -13.03 11.49
N ALA A 768 13.93 -12.05 12.23
CA ALA A 768 13.73 -12.01 13.68
C ALA A 768 12.23 -11.94 14.00
N ASP A 769 11.84 -12.55 15.11
CA ASP A 769 10.44 -12.54 15.55
C ASP A 769 10.01 -11.12 15.91
N VAL A 770 8.74 -10.82 15.64
CA VAL A 770 8.13 -9.54 15.95
C VAL A 770 7.50 -9.61 17.34
N GLU A 771 7.82 -8.65 18.18
CA GLU A 771 7.25 -8.55 19.52
C GLU A 771 5.78 -8.15 19.46
N VAL A 772 4.95 -8.89 20.20
CA VAL A 772 3.53 -8.60 20.40
C VAL A 772 3.38 -7.99 21.78
N VAL A 773 3.14 -6.68 21.82
CA VAL A 773 2.99 -5.92 23.07
C VAL A 773 1.51 -5.61 23.25
N ASP A 774 0.93 -6.05 24.37
CA ASP A 774 -0.49 -5.88 24.69
C ASP A 774 -1.45 -6.34 23.58
N GLY A 775 -1.09 -7.43 22.90
CA GLY A 775 -1.87 -7.98 21.79
C GLY A 775 -1.76 -7.18 20.49
N ILE A 776 -0.81 -6.24 20.37
CA ILE A 776 -0.54 -5.49 19.14
C ILE A 776 0.84 -5.86 18.60
N ALA A 777 0.90 -6.25 17.32
CA ALA A 777 2.17 -6.40 16.59
C ALA A 777 2.34 -5.23 15.62
N ASN A 778 3.44 -4.49 15.72
CA ASN A 778 3.75 -3.39 14.80
C ASN A 778 4.80 -3.82 13.78
N TYR A 779 4.58 -3.46 12.52
CA TYR A 779 5.48 -3.80 11.43
C TYR A 779 5.57 -2.68 10.39
N THR A 780 6.79 -2.32 10.02
CA THR A 780 7.08 -1.44 8.89
C THR A 780 7.44 -2.31 7.69
N MET A 781 6.51 -2.42 6.74
CA MET A 781 6.75 -3.09 5.47
C MET A 781 7.59 -2.19 4.57
N GLY A 782 8.64 -2.75 3.96
CA GLY A 782 9.35 -2.08 2.87
C GLY A 782 8.47 -1.90 1.63
N GLY A 783 8.89 -1.04 0.70
CA GLY A 783 8.27 -0.94 -0.62
C GLY A 783 8.45 -2.23 -1.44
N GLN A 784 7.42 -2.60 -2.21
CA GLN A 784 7.37 -3.82 -3.02
C GLN A 784 7.72 -5.07 -2.21
N GLU A 785 6.87 -5.37 -1.22
CA GLU A 785 7.08 -6.43 -0.26
C GLU A 785 5.80 -7.24 -0.04
N ILE A 786 5.94 -8.54 0.17
CA ILE A 786 4.90 -9.40 0.76
C ILE A 786 5.50 -10.12 1.97
N SER A 787 4.79 -10.08 3.09
CA SER A 787 5.29 -10.54 4.39
C SER A 787 4.23 -11.37 5.11
N THR A 788 4.67 -12.44 5.77
CA THR A 788 3.79 -13.36 6.48
C THR A 788 4.17 -13.43 7.94
N MET A 789 3.21 -13.16 8.81
CA MET A 789 3.33 -13.33 10.25
C MET A 789 2.54 -14.53 10.74
N ILE A 790 3.11 -15.27 11.69
CA ILE A 790 2.47 -16.44 12.30
C ILE A 790 2.41 -16.22 13.81
N PHE A 791 1.20 -16.26 14.34
CA PHE A 791 0.91 -16.11 15.76
C PHE A 791 0.45 -17.45 16.32
N SER A 792 1.07 -17.88 17.41
CA SER A 792 0.53 -18.92 18.27
C SER A 792 -0.58 -18.33 19.14
N THR A 793 -1.70 -19.03 19.25
CA THR A 793 -2.88 -18.55 19.99
C THR A 793 -3.72 -19.72 20.51
N ASP A 794 -4.69 -19.47 21.40
CA ASP A 794 -5.82 -20.37 21.67
C ASP A 794 -7.13 -19.75 21.14
N ALA A 795 -7.18 -19.48 19.84
CA ALA A 795 -8.33 -18.82 19.23
C ALA A 795 -9.61 -19.68 19.27
N GLY A 796 -9.48 -20.98 19.53
CA GLY A 796 -10.59 -21.92 19.69
C GLY A 796 -11.60 -21.94 18.52
N LYS A 797 -12.63 -22.77 18.64
CA LYS A 797 -13.83 -22.66 17.80
C LYS A 797 -14.83 -21.75 18.53
N GLY A 798 -15.20 -20.64 17.89
CA GLY A 798 -16.29 -19.77 18.31
C GLY A 798 -15.92 -18.75 19.38
N VAL A 799 -15.78 -17.49 18.97
CA VAL A 799 -15.88 -16.34 19.88
C VAL A 799 -17.32 -15.83 19.80
N GLU A 800 -17.95 -15.57 20.94
CA GLU A 800 -19.28 -14.97 20.97
C GLU A 800 -19.24 -13.56 20.37
N TYR A 801 -20.05 -13.31 19.33
CA TYR A 801 -20.09 -12.05 18.59
C TYR A 801 -20.62 -10.88 19.42
N PHE A 802 -21.59 -11.14 20.29
CA PHE A 802 -22.29 -10.13 21.10
C PHE A 802 -22.54 -10.66 22.51
N THR A 803 -22.26 -9.83 23.50
CA THR A 803 -22.50 -10.12 24.91
C THR A 803 -23.96 -9.82 25.25
N GLU A 804 -24.66 -10.79 25.81
CA GLU A 804 -26.04 -10.61 26.23
C GLU A 804 -26.16 -9.47 27.27
N GLY A 805 -27.17 -8.61 27.11
CA GLY A 805 -27.40 -7.46 27.99
C GLY A 805 -26.56 -6.22 27.66
N MET A 806 -25.54 -6.32 26.80
CA MET A 806 -24.81 -5.15 26.31
C MET A 806 -25.56 -4.45 25.16
N PRO A 807 -25.70 -3.10 25.18
CA PRO A 807 -26.26 -2.38 24.06
C PRO A 807 -25.22 -2.18 22.96
N TYR A 808 -25.71 -2.21 21.73
CA TYR A 808 -24.96 -2.03 20.49
C TYR A 808 -25.66 -1.01 19.61
N MET A 809 -24.91 -0.43 18.69
CA MET A 809 -25.40 0.53 17.71
C MET A 809 -25.08 0.03 16.31
N PHE A 810 -26.09 0.05 15.45
CA PHE A 810 -25.94 -0.30 14.04
C PHE A 810 -25.67 0.98 13.26
N VAL A 811 -24.52 1.04 12.58
CA VAL A 811 -24.14 2.15 11.71
C VAL A 811 -23.91 1.58 10.32
N SER A 812 -24.59 2.10 9.31
CA SER A 812 -24.33 1.65 7.94
C SER A 812 -22.86 1.90 7.57
N ARG A 813 -22.22 1.00 6.81
CA ARG A 813 -20.87 1.28 6.29
C ARG A 813 -20.85 2.42 5.29
N ALA A 814 -21.96 2.65 4.58
CA ALA A 814 -22.09 3.70 3.59
C ALA A 814 -22.47 5.07 4.19
N SER A 815 -22.79 5.14 5.49
CA SER A 815 -23.16 6.37 6.20
C SER A 815 -22.43 6.49 7.54
N THR A 816 -22.53 7.63 8.21
CA THR A 816 -22.13 7.80 9.61
C THR A 816 -23.34 7.83 10.55
N SER A 817 -24.55 7.70 10.01
CA SER A 817 -25.81 7.79 10.73
C SER A 817 -26.21 6.41 11.28
N PRO A 818 -26.52 6.29 12.58
CA PRO A 818 -27.00 5.04 13.15
C PRO A 818 -28.47 4.76 12.84
N LEU A 819 -28.81 3.49 12.98
CA LEU A 819 -30.15 2.95 12.97
C LEU A 819 -30.91 3.34 14.23
N THR A 820 -32.12 3.90 14.07
CA THR A 820 -33.05 4.14 15.17
C THR A 820 -34.42 3.55 14.87
N LEU A 821 -35.18 3.25 15.92
CA LEU A 821 -36.60 2.94 15.84
C LEU A 821 -37.43 4.23 15.97
N ASN A 822 -38.16 4.61 14.93
CA ASN A 822 -39.04 5.79 14.92
C ASN A 822 -40.46 5.40 14.47
N GLY A 823 -41.45 5.63 15.35
CA GLY A 823 -42.86 5.37 15.03
C GLY A 823 -43.17 3.91 14.64
N GLY A 824 -42.36 2.95 15.11
CA GLY A 824 -42.49 1.52 14.77
C GLY A 824 -41.73 1.07 13.51
N SER A 825 -41.14 2.01 12.76
CA SER A 825 -40.31 1.74 11.58
C SER A 825 -38.83 2.02 11.82
N LEU A 826 -37.95 1.29 11.13
CA LEU A 826 -36.50 1.51 11.19
C LEU A 826 -36.04 2.56 10.18
N GLN A 827 -35.17 3.47 10.62
CA GLN A 827 -34.58 4.49 9.75
C GLN A 827 -33.19 4.98 10.23
N LEU A 828 -32.43 5.62 9.33
CA LEU A 828 -31.23 6.36 9.69
C LEU A 828 -31.58 7.65 10.44
N SER A 829 -30.77 8.01 11.45
CA SER A 829 -30.96 9.24 12.24
C SER A 829 -29.63 9.87 12.65
N SER A 830 -29.66 11.12 13.12
CA SER A 830 -28.50 11.75 13.74
C SER A 830 -28.03 10.95 14.95
N LEU A 831 -26.73 10.69 15.03
CA LEU A 831 -26.13 9.96 16.13
C LEU A 831 -26.38 10.64 17.49
N CYS A 832 -26.96 9.89 18.44
CA CYS A 832 -27.26 10.35 19.79
C CYS A 832 -27.09 9.21 20.79
N VAL A 833 -25.98 9.20 21.56
CA VAL A 833 -25.68 8.15 22.55
C VAL A 833 -26.75 8.09 23.67
N ALA A 834 -27.42 9.20 23.95
CA ALA A 834 -28.51 9.28 24.91
C ALA A 834 -29.84 8.70 24.37
N ASP A 835 -29.99 8.54 23.06
CA ASP A 835 -31.20 7.97 22.47
C ASP A 835 -31.26 6.46 22.69
N SER A 836 -32.18 6.03 23.54
CA SER A 836 -32.43 4.61 23.80
C SER A 836 -32.87 3.83 22.56
N MET A 837 -33.46 4.49 21.55
CA MET A 837 -33.93 3.85 20.31
C MET A 837 -32.80 3.54 19.32
N GLN A 838 -31.59 4.07 19.54
CA GLN A 838 -30.37 3.68 18.82
C GLN A 838 -29.63 2.53 19.50
N ARG A 839 -30.14 2.01 20.63
CA ARG A 839 -29.53 0.92 21.38
C ARG A 839 -30.23 -0.40 21.06
N TRP A 840 -29.46 -1.30 20.47
CA TRP A 840 -29.85 -2.63 20.03
C TRP A 840 -29.16 -3.69 20.88
N TYR A 841 -29.85 -4.79 21.15
CA TYR A 841 -29.38 -5.87 21.99
C TYR A 841 -29.56 -7.18 21.23
N PHE A 842 -28.69 -8.14 21.55
CA PHE A 842 -28.70 -9.46 20.92
C PHE A 842 -29.13 -10.52 21.93
N ASN A 843 -30.15 -11.29 21.57
CA ASN A 843 -30.53 -12.52 22.25
C ASN A 843 -30.04 -13.69 21.38
N LYS A 844 -29.01 -14.41 21.83
CA LYS A 844 -28.39 -15.49 21.05
C LYS A 844 -29.29 -16.72 21.00
N LEU A 845 -29.51 -17.26 19.80
CA LEU A 845 -30.30 -18.47 19.56
C LEU A 845 -29.41 -19.65 19.14
N SER A 846 -28.40 -19.38 18.32
CA SER A 846 -27.36 -20.33 17.89
C SER A 846 -26.03 -19.58 17.67
N ASP A 847 -25.01 -20.23 17.09
CA ASP A 847 -23.67 -19.64 16.92
C ASP A 847 -23.68 -18.33 16.13
N ASP A 848 -24.54 -18.18 15.11
CA ASP A 848 -24.62 -17.01 14.24
C ASP A 848 -26.02 -16.36 14.17
N THR A 849 -27.01 -16.92 14.87
CA THR A 849 -28.42 -16.48 14.78
C THR A 849 -28.89 -15.85 16.09
N TYR A 850 -29.57 -14.71 15.96
CA TYR A 850 -29.98 -13.85 17.06
C TYR A 850 -31.41 -13.33 16.89
N ASN A 851 -32.10 -13.02 17.99
CA ASN A 851 -33.08 -11.95 17.97
C ASN A 851 -32.38 -10.63 18.24
N ILE A 852 -32.64 -9.62 17.42
CA ILE A 852 -32.10 -8.26 17.57
C ILE A 852 -33.23 -7.38 18.12
N TYR A 853 -33.05 -6.75 19.27
CA TYR A 853 -34.14 -5.99 19.92
C TYR A 853 -33.70 -4.66 20.52
N THR A 854 -34.64 -3.74 20.70
CA THR A 854 -34.46 -2.49 21.47
C THR A 854 -35.40 -2.46 22.67
N MET A 855 -35.20 -1.49 23.58
CA MET A 855 -35.96 -1.36 24.83
C MET A 855 -36.82 -0.10 24.79
N LEU A 856 -38.14 -0.24 24.82
CA LEU A 856 -39.09 0.88 24.90
C LEU A 856 -40.03 0.69 26.11
N ASN A 857 -40.03 1.63 27.06
CA ASN A 857 -40.86 1.60 28.27
C ASN A 857 -40.81 0.25 29.03
N GLY A 858 -39.61 -0.34 29.14
CA GLY A 858 -39.40 -1.62 29.81
C GLY A 858 -39.79 -2.87 29.00
N LYS A 859 -40.23 -2.72 27.75
CA LYS A 859 -40.56 -3.85 26.85
C LYS A 859 -39.47 -4.05 25.79
N LYS A 860 -39.16 -5.31 25.50
CA LYS A 860 -38.27 -5.72 24.38
C LYS A 860 -39.06 -5.68 23.07
N LEU A 861 -38.63 -4.86 22.12
CA LEU A 861 -39.15 -4.82 20.75
C LEU A 861 -38.10 -5.39 19.80
N ALA A 862 -38.34 -6.56 19.23
CA ALA A 862 -37.45 -7.25 18.32
C ALA A 862 -37.72 -6.86 16.87
N LEU A 863 -36.65 -6.77 16.07
CA LEU A 863 -36.75 -6.70 14.61
C LEU A 863 -37.62 -7.86 14.12
N THR A 864 -38.54 -7.58 13.20
CA THR A 864 -39.49 -8.56 12.70
C THR A 864 -39.62 -8.45 11.20
N ASP A 865 -39.25 -9.52 10.50
CA ASP A 865 -39.60 -9.80 9.11
C ASP A 865 -41.04 -10.33 9.06
N ASP A 866 -41.95 -9.49 8.54
CA ASP A 866 -43.34 -9.86 8.27
C ASP A 866 -43.58 -10.23 6.79
N GLY A 867 -42.51 -10.36 6.01
CA GLY A 867 -42.54 -10.60 4.56
C GLY A 867 -42.64 -9.33 3.72
N SER A 868 -42.79 -8.15 4.32
CA SER A 868 -42.72 -6.87 3.61
C SER A 868 -41.27 -6.42 3.39
N TYR A 869 -41.08 -5.39 2.54
CA TYR A 869 -39.76 -4.80 2.35
C TYR A 869 -39.28 -4.10 3.63
N TYR A 870 -40.12 -3.29 4.27
CA TYR A 870 -39.69 -2.46 5.41
C TYR A 870 -39.71 -3.25 6.71
N LEU A 871 -38.64 -3.13 7.49
CA LEU A 871 -38.59 -3.76 8.82
C LEU A 871 -39.35 -2.94 9.86
N ALA A 872 -40.03 -3.67 10.74
CA ALA A 872 -40.66 -3.14 11.93
C ALA A 872 -40.05 -3.76 13.19
N ALA A 873 -40.37 -3.18 14.35
CA ALA A 873 -40.07 -3.80 15.64
C ALA A 873 -41.39 -4.19 16.35
N THR A 874 -41.52 -5.46 16.72
CA THR A 874 -42.70 -6.00 17.44
C THR A 874 -42.26 -6.61 18.76
N PRO A 875 -43.16 -6.88 19.73
CA PRO A 875 -42.77 -7.53 20.99
C PRO A 875 -41.97 -8.81 20.75
N LEU A 876 -40.87 -8.97 21.48
CA LEU A 876 -39.97 -10.12 21.34
C LEU A 876 -40.72 -11.44 21.64
N ASP A 877 -40.72 -12.33 20.66
CA ASP A 877 -41.15 -13.73 20.71
C ASP A 877 -40.03 -14.60 20.13
N PRO A 878 -39.21 -15.27 20.97
CA PRO A 878 -38.10 -16.09 20.49
C PRO A 878 -38.51 -17.25 19.57
N SER A 879 -39.78 -17.68 19.62
CA SER A 879 -40.30 -18.75 18.77
C SER A 879 -40.66 -18.28 17.36
N ASN A 880 -40.80 -16.97 17.16
CA ASN A 880 -41.13 -16.37 15.88
C ASN A 880 -39.89 -16.36 14.96
N LYS A 881 -39.92 -17.19 13.91
CA LYS A 881 -38.84 -17.25 12.90
C LYS A 881 -38.61 -15.93 12.17
N GLY A 882 -39.64 -15.09 12.03
CA GLY A 882 -39.51 -13.74 11.45
C GLY A 882 -38.71 -12.77 12.34
N GLN A 883 -38.44 -13.12 13.60
CA GLN A 883 -37.58 -12.32 14.48
C GLN A 883 -36.15 -12.85 14.59
N GLN A 884 -35.78 -13.84 13.77
CA GLN A 884 -34.47 -14.49 13.82
C GLN A 884 -33.60 -13.99 12.68
N PHE A 885 -32.41 -13.48 13.01
CA PHE A 885 -31.46 -12.91 12.06
C PHE A 885 -30.09 -13.56 12.24
N LYS A 886 -29.53 -14.01 11.12
CA LYS A 886 -28.12 -14.41 11.05
C LYS A 886 -27.25 -13.17 10.94
N VAL A 887 -26.18 -13.11 11.73
CA VAL A 887 -25.24 -11.98 11.74
C VAL A 887 -23.85 -12.49 11.40
N GLU A 888 -23.37 -12.15 10.20
CA GLU A 888 -22.09 -12.56 9.65
C GLU A 888 -21.06 -11.44 9.81
N ASN A 889 -19.94 -11.68 10.49
CA ASN A 889 -18.84 -10.72 10.58
C ASN A 889 -17.94 -10.85 9.34
N ILE A 890 -17.82 -9.76 8.58
CA ILE A 890 -17.07 -9.70 7.31
C ILE A 890 -15.71 -9.01 7.46
N GLY A 891 -15.25 -8.73 8.70
CA GLY A 891 -13.98 -8.09 9.03
C GLY A 891 -14.12 -6.61 9.38
N ASP A 892 -13.11 -6.05 10.07
CA ASP A 892 -13.07 -4.63 10.50
C ASP A 892 -14.38 -4.14 11.16
N ASN A 893 -14.92 -4.94 12.08
CA ASN A 893 -16.20 -4.71 12.79
C ASN A 893 -17.40 -4.47 11.87
N SER A 894 -17.36 -4.98 10.64
CA SER A 894 -18.45 -4.90 9.67
C SER A 894 -19.21 -6.22 9.60
N TYR A 895 -20.52 -6.12 9.39
CA TYR A 895 -21.44 -7.24 9.50
C TYR A 895 -22.49 -7.21 8.39
N LYS A 896 -22.88 -8.39 7.92
CA LYS A 896 -24.10 -8.62 7.14
C LYS A 896 -25.17 -9.22 8.06
N VAL A 897 -26.41 -8.73 7.94
CA VAL A 897 -27.53 -9.15 8.80
C VAL A 897 -28.62 -9.72 7.91
N THR A 898 -28.87 -11.02 8.03
CA THR A 898 -29.73 -11.77 7.11
C THR A 898 -30.93 -12.35 7.86
N SER A 899 -32.13 -12.12 7.34
CA SER A 899 -33.35 -12.73 7.88
C SER A 899 -33.30 -14.25 7.74
N ALA A 900 -33.49 -14.98 8.83
CA ALA A 900 -33.52 -16.44 8.82
C ALA A 900 -34.81 -17.01 8.19
N SER A 901 -35.89 -16.22 8.08
CA SER A 901 -37.14 -16.65 7.45
C SER A 901 -37.09 -16.65 5.93
N ASN A 902 -36.40 -15.69 5.31
CA ASN A 902 -36.43 -15.50 3.85
C ASN A 902 -35.05 -15.34 3.18
N GLY A 903 -33.95 -15.28 3.94
CA GLY A 903 -32.60 -15.17 3.40
C GLY A 903 -32.19 -13.78 2.89
N LYS A 904 -33.05 -12.76 3.02
CA LYS A 904 -32.77 -11.38 2.59
C LYS A 904 -31.93 -10.61 3.61
N LEU A 905 -31.15 -9.63 3.14
CA LEU A 905 -30.27 -8.80 3.95
C LEU A 905 -30.91 -7.49 4.37
N LEU A 906 -30.50 -7.00 5.54
CA LEU A 906 -30.82 -5.65 6.04
C LEU A 906 -30.28 -4.58 5.07
N ASP A 907 -31.18 -3.77 4.52
CA ASP A 907 -30.94 -2.94 3.32
C ASP A 907 -31.39 -1.48 3.52
N LEU A 908 -30.59 -0.52 3.04
CA LEU A 908 -31.03 0.88 2.94
C LEU A 908 -31.85 1.09 1.66
N GLU A 909 -33.07 1.60 1.84
CA GLU A 909 -34.00 1.86 0.74
C GLU A 909 -33.37 2.72 -0.38
N GLY A 910 -33.35 2.15 -1.59
CA GLY A 910 -32.85 2.83 -2.78
C GLY A 910 -31.36 3.18 -2.71
N GLU A 911 -30.60 2.54 -1.82
CA GLU A 911 -29.20 2.85 -1.53
C GLU A 911 -28.97 4.27 -0.98
N HIS A 912 -30.03 4.94 -0.52
CA HIS A 912 -29.95 6.30 0.01
C HIS A 912 -29.20 6.35 1.36
N LEU A 913 -28.40 7.39 1.59
CA LEU A 913 -27.50 7.49 2.75
C LEU A 913 -27.87 8.59 3.75
N GLU A 914 -28.88 9.37 3.42
CA GLU A 914 -29.35 10.55 4.15
C GLU A 914 -30.11 10.16 5.43
N ILE A 915 -30.16 11.08 6.41
CA ILE A 915 -31.01 10.92 7.59
C ILE A 915 -32.48 10.79 7.18
N GLY A 916 -33.18 9.83 7.77
CA GLY A 916 -34.57 9.51 7.45
C GLY A 916 -34.74 8.40 6.42
N THR A 917 -33.67 7.93 5.77
CA THR A 917 -33.75 6.72 4.91
C THR A 917 -34.26 5.54 5.71
N LYS A 918 -35.29 4.85 5.20
CA LYS A 918 -35.86 3.66 5.83
C LYS A 918 -35.00 2.42 5.57
N VAL A 919 -35.13 1.46 6.49
CA VAL A 919 -34.40 0.19 6.42
C VAL A 919 -35.36 -0.96 6.17
N GLY A 920 -34.99 -1.84 5.26
CA GLY A 920 -35.78 -2.98 4.83
C GLY A 920 -34.98 -4.26 4.67
N LEU A 921 -35.56 -5.23 3.95
CA LEU A 921 -34.95 -6.51 3.59
C LEU A 921 -34.96 -6.70 2.07
N TRP A 922 -33.77 -6.92 1.49
CA TRP A 922 -33.63 -7.19 0.05
C TRP A 922 -32.72 -8.38 -0.24
N GLN A 923 -32.90 -8.99 -1.42
CA GLN A 923 -32.02 -10.07 -1.89
C GLN A 923 -30.60 -9.54 -2.13
N ALA A 924 -29.61 -10.42 -2.06
CA ALA A 924 -28.26 -10.07 -2.49
C ALA A 924 -28.28 -9.63 -3.96
N SER A 925 -27.52 -8.60 -4.32
CA SER A 925 -27.53 -8.08 -5.68
C SER A 925 -26.79 -9.01 -6.64
N ALA A 926 -27.41 -9.29 -7.79
CA ALA A 926 -26.78 -9.88 -8.95
C ALA A 926 -25.79 -8.92 -9.67
N THR A 927 -25.85 -7.62 -9.40
CA THR A 927 -25.14 -6.54 -10.12
C THR A 927 -24.28 -5.63 -9.22
N GLY A 928 -24.25 -5.90 -7.92
CA GLY A 928 -23.27 -5.43 -6.95
C GLY A 928 -23.24 -3.97 -6.53
N GLY A 929 -22.56 -3.78 -5.40
CA GLY A 929 -22.68 -2.65 -4.49
C GLY A 929 -23.51 -3.10 -3.29
N ASN A 930 -22.88 -3.49 -2.18
CA ASN A 930 -23.59 -3.93 -0.96
C ASN A 930 -23.20 -3.07 0.26
N ALA A 931 -22.49 -1.95 0.11
CA ALA A 931 -22.12 -1.09 1.25
C ALA A 931 -23.35 -0.55 2.01
N HIS A 932 -24.49 -0.45 1.32
CA HIS A 932 -25.80 -0.11 1.88
C HIS A 932 -26.52 -1.30 2.58
N ARG A 933 -25.90 -2.49 2.55
CA ARG A 933 -26.30 -3.74 3.26
C ARG A 933 -25.25 -4.23 4.26
N GLU A 934 -24.18 -3.47 4.45
CA GLU A 934 -23.12 -3.74 5.39
C GLU A 934 -23.23 -2.78 6.58
N TRP A 935 -23.10 -3.33 7.78
CA TRP A 935 -23.38 -2.61 9.02
C TRP A 935 -22.20 -2.76 9.98
N ARG A 936 -21.73 -1.65 10.55
CA ARG A 936 -20.90 -1.69 11.74
C ARG A 936 -21.79 -1.86 12.96
N ILE A 937 -21.46 -2.83 13.81
CA ILE A 937 -22.18 -3.07 15.06
C ILE A 937 -21.21 -2.77 16.21
N LEU A 938 -21.41 -1.63 16.87
CA LEU A 938 -20.49 -1.07 17.85
C LEU A 938 -21.09 -1.17 19.24
N SER A 939 -20.35 -1.61 20.26
CA SER A 939 -20.85 -1.61 21.65
C SER A 939 -21.03 -0.19 22.17
N VAL A 940 -22.08 0.05 22.95
CA VAL A 940 -22.38 1.34 23.57
C VAL A 940 -22.26 1.19 25.10
N PRO A 941 -21.59 2.10 25.81
CA PRO A 941 -21.50 2.02 27.27
C PRO A 941 -22.87 2.24 27.93
N PHE A 942 -23.13 1.52 29.03
CA PHE A 942 -24.40 1.57 29.77
C PHE A 942 -24.63 2.92 30.48
N THR A 943 -23.55 3.65 30.77
CA THR A 943 -23.55 4.94 31.50
C THR A 943 -22.73 5.99 30.76
N ALA A 944 -23.37 6.80 29.91
CA ALA A 944 -22.84 8.11 29.59
C ALA A 944 -23.35 9.06 30.68
N VAL A 945 -22.54 9.34 31.71
CA VAL A 945 -22.85 10.42 32.66
C VAL A 945 -22.29 11.71 32.06
N PRO A 946 -23.13 12.68 31.66
CA PRO A 946 -22.63 14.02 31.39
C PRO A 946 -22.28 14.63 32.76
N MET A 947 -21.00 14.72 33.11
CA MET A 947 -20.60 15.46 34.30
C MET A 947 -20.30 16.91 33.93
N SER A 948 -21.13 17.82 34.41
CA SER A 948 -20.87 19.26 34.40
C SER A 948 -20.00 19.64 35.60
N GLY A 949 -18.67 19.62 35.47
CA GLY A 949 -17.75 20.09 36.52
C GLY A 949 -16.31 19.61 36.37
N GLU A 950 -15.35 20.33 36.96
CA GLU A 950 -13.95 19.91 37.08
C GLU A 950 -13.83 18.69 38.00
N THR A 951 -13.47 17.52 37.45
CA THR A 951 -13.16 16.31 38.24
C THR A 951 -11.88 16.50 39.05
N THR A 952 -11.94 16.20 40.35
CA THR A 952 -10.78 16.07 41.24
C THR A 952 -10.41 14.59 41.39
N ALA A 953 -9.23 14.29 41.92
CA ALA A 953 -8.70 12.93 42.07
C ALA A 953 -9.51 12.04 43.03
N ASP A 954 -10.59 12.53 43.66
CA ASP A 954 -11.33 11.83 44.71
C ASP A 954 -12.51 10.97 44.20
N ASP A 955 -12.87 11.03 42.91
CA ASP A 955 -13.98 10.26 42.31
C ASP A 955 -13.57 8.82 41.87
N ILE A 956 -12.66 8.19 42.62
CA ILE A 956 -11.96 6.95 42.21
C ILE A 956 -12.90 5.74 42.20
N ALA A 957 -13.30 5.30 41.00
CA ALA A 957 -13.93 3.99 40.80
C ALA A 957 -12.89 2.85 40.74
N SER A 958 -13.33 1.61 40.97
CA SER A 958 -12.49 0.40 40.90
C SER A 958 -11.95 0.07 39.50
N GLU A 959 -12.41 0.78 38.46
CA GLU A 959 -12.09 0.58 37.05
C GLU A 959 -11.76 1.93 36.37
N PRO A 960 -10.91 1.97 35.32
CA PRO A 960 -10.62 3.15 34.52
C PRO A 960 -11.90 3.82 33.99
N MET A 961 -12.13 5.05 34.43
CA MET A 961 -13.26 5.86 33.97
C MET A 961 -12.83 6.76 32.81
N LEU A 962 -13.63 6.77 31.74
CA LEU A 962 -13.48 7.74 30.66
C LEU A 962 -14.35 8.95 30.95
N VAL A 963 -13.74 10.12 31.03
CA VAL A 963 -14.39 11.39 31.30
C VAL A 963 -14.17 12.32 30.11
N TYR A 964 -15.21 13.03 29.69
CA TYR A 964 -15.08 14.09 28.69
C TYR A 964 -14.78 15.42 29.37
N SER A 965 -13.74 16.13 28.91
CA SER A 965 -13.45 17.47 29.43
C SER A 965 -14.22 18.56 28.68
N ALA A 966 -14.62 19.63 29.37
CA ALA A 966 -15.20 20.82 28.73
C ALA A 966 -14.27 21.50 27.70
N ASN A 967 -12.98 21.15 27.69
CA ASN A 967 -11.95 21.68 26.80
C ASN A 967 -11.72 20.79 25.54
N GLY A 968 -12.50 19.72 25.35
CA GLY A 968 -12.45 18.91 24.13
C GLY A 968 -11.36 17.83 24.09
N GLU A 969 -10.93 17.35 25.27
CA GLU A 969 -10.04 16.18 25.47
C GLU A 969 -10.84 14.95 25.95
N ILE A 970 -10.42 13.74 25.54
CA ILE A 970 -10.80 12.49 26.20
C ILE A 970 -9.88 12.30 27.40
N ILE A 971 -10.44 12.14 28.61
CA ILE A 971 -9.69 11.91 29.84
C ILE A 971 -9.88 10.46 30.27
N ILE A 972 -8.79 9.72 30.46
CA ILE A 972 -8.76 8.43 31.14
C ILE A 972 -8.37 8.68 32.60
N VAL A 973 -9.24 8.36 33.55
CA VAL A 973 -8.96 8.37 34.98
C VAL A 973 -8.73 6.93 35.44
N SER A 974 -7.58 6.64 36.05
CA SER A 974 -7.20 5.31 36.54
C SER A 974 -6.70 5.38 37.99
N LEU A 975 -6.94 4.30 38.75
CA LEU A 975 -6.52 4.12 40.16
C LEU A 975 -5.02 4.35 40.41
N SER A 976 -4.17 4.12 39.40
CA SER A 976 -2.72 4.36 39.44
C SER A 976 -2.14 4.45 38.03
N ALA A 977 -0.90 4.93 37.90
CA ALA A 977 -0.14 4.77 36.66
C ALA A 977 -0.03 3.27 36.33
N SER A 978 -0.77 2.80 35.33
CA SER A 978 -0.73 1.41 34.88
C SER A 978 0.15 1.30 33.65
N SER A 979 0.89 0.20 33.49
CA SER A 979 1.55 -0.09 32.21
C SER A 979 0.58 -0.36 31.05
N SER A 980 -0.73 -0.36 31.31
CA SER A 980 -1.77 -0.57 30.31
C SER A 980 -1.79 0.52 29.23
N MET A 981 -1.97 0.11 27.98
CA MET A 981 -2.15 0.99 26.83
C MET A 981 -3.63 1.38 26.64
N TYR A 982 -3.86 2.54 26.05
CA TYR A 982 -5.15 2.93 25.47
C TYR A 982 -5.07 2.92 23.95
N SER A 983 -6.21 2.68 23.30
CA SER A 983 -6.40 2.84 21.85
C SER A 983 -7.69 3.62 21.60
N VAL A 984 -7.64 4.57 20.68
CA VAL A 984 -8.78 5.39 20.26
C VAL A 984 -9.01 5.15 18.78
N TYR A 985 -10.22 4.78 18.41
CA TYR A 985 -10.66 4.58 17.04
C TYR A 985 -11.74 5.60 16.71
N ASN A 986 -11.88 6.03 15.46
CA ASN A 986 -13.06 6.79 15.05
C ASN A 986 -14.24 5.85 14.76
N ILE A 987 -15.43 6.39 14.52
CA ILE A 987 -16.64 5.59 14.16
C ILE A 987 -16.52 4.82 12.84
N LYS A 988 -15.50 5.10 12.03
CA LYS A 988 -15.18 4.30 10.83
C LYS A 988 -14.31 3.08 11.18
N GLY A 989 -13.92 2.89 12.44
CA GLY A 989 -13.04 1.80 12.90
C GLY A 989 -11.55 2.13 12.81
N GLN A 990 -11.18 3.33 12.35
CA GLN A 990 -9.77 3.68 12.12
C GLN A 990 -9.13 4.11 13.45
N MET A 991 -7.99 3.51 13.83
CA MET A 991 -7.24 3.94 15.00
C MET A 991 -6.70 5.36 14.79
N VAL A 992 -7.13 6.28 15.65
CA VAL A 992 -6.78 7.70 15.65
C VAL A 992 -5.53 7.92 16.47
N THR A 993 -5.40 7.22 17.60
CA THR A 993 -4.22 7.29 18.47
C THR A 993 -4.20 6.10 19.44
N ASN A 994 -3.02 5.72 19.92
CA ASN A 994 -2.84 4.81 21.04
C ASN A 994 -1.70 5.32 21.93
N GLY A 995 -1.56 4.79 23.15
CA GLY A 995 -0.48 5.21 24.04
C GLY A 995 -0.56 4.59 25.42
N ALA A 996 0.50 4.72 26.22
CA ALA A 996 0.50 4.21 27.59
C ALA A 996 -0.31 5.13 28.52
N ILE A 997 -1.01 4.55 29.49
CA ILE A 997 -1.65 5.29 30.58
C ILE A 997 -0.57 5.69 31.59
N LYS A 998 0.12 6.79 31.31
CA LYS A 998 1.34 7.19 32.03
C LYS A 998 1.09 7.77 33.44
N SER A 999 -0.16 8.08 33.79
CA SER A 999 -0.51 8.62 35.10
C SER A 999 -1.96 8.31 35.47
N ALA A 1000 -2.35 8.63 36.72
CA ALA A 1000 -3.73 8.50 37.21
C ALA A 1000 -4.75 9.29 36.36
N VAL A 1001 -4.31 10.31 35.62
CA VAL A 1001 -5.15 11.07 34.68
C VAL A 1001 -4.42 11.22 33.35
N THR A 1002 -4.81 10.45 32.33
CA THR A 1002 -4.23 10.50 30.98
C THR A 1002 -5.16 11.28 30.05
N LYS A 1003 -4.66 12.35 29.43
CA LYS A 1003 -5.43 13.21 28.51
C LYS A 1003 -5.07 12.92 27.06
N ILE A 1004 -6.10 12.74 26.23
CA ILE A 1004 -5.95 12.38 24.83
C ILE A 1004 -6.59 13.48 23.97
N PRO A 1005 -5.79 14.26 23.22
CA PRO A 1005 -6.33 15.25 22.29
C PRO A 1005 -6.88 14.54 21.06
N VAL A 1006 -8.15 14.80 20.74
CA VAL A 1006 -8.84 14.30 19.54
C VAL A 1006 -9.62 15.42 18.87
N GLU A 1007 -9.82 15.37 17.55
CA GLU A 1007 -10.67 16.33 16.83
C GLU A 1007 -12.15 16.16 17.19
N LYS A 1008 -13.01 17.15 16.88
CA LYS A 1008 -14.46 17.02 17.14
C LYS A 1008 -15.02 15.82 16.37
N GLY A 1009 -15.66 14.89 17.07
CA GLY A 1009 -16.05 13.62 16.47
C GLY A 1009 -16.38 12.55 17.49
N PHE A 1010 -16.71 11.38 16.97
CA PHE A 1010 -17.08 10.21 17.76
C PHE A 1010 -15.97 9.17 17.72
N TYR A 1011 -15.65 8.63 18.88
CA TYR A 1011 -14.52 7.73 19.06
C TYR A 1011 -14.90 6.50 19.87
N VAL A 1012 -14.33 5.36 19.53
CA VAL A 1012 -14.32 4.15 20.36
C VAL A 1012 -12.98 4.15 21.10
N VAL A 1013 -13.01 4.18 22.42
CA VAL A 1013 -11.81 4.17 23.26
C VAL A 1013 -11.73 2.84 23.99
N ARG A 1014 -10.54 2.27 24.03
CA ARG A 1014 -10.21 1.06 24.76
C ARG A 1014 -9.05 1.32 25.71
N CYS A 1015 -9.11 0.73 26.90
CA CYS A 1015 -8.04 0.76 27.90
C CYS A 1015 -7.71 -0.69 28.28
N GLY A 1016 -6.52 -1.19 27.93
CA GLY A 1016 -6.11 -2.57 28.18
C GLY A 1016 -7.10 -3.62 27.64
N ASN A 1017 -7.46 -4.59 28.48
CA ASN A 1017 -8.39 -5.68 28.16
C ASN A 1017 -9.88 -5.31 28.33
N GLU A 1018 -10.21 -4.05 28.59
CA GLU A 1018 -11.59 -3.64 28.82
C GLU A 1018 -12.44 -3.55 27.56
N ALA A 1019 -13.75 -3.60 27.75
CA ALA A 1019 -14.75 -3.41 26.70
C ALA A 1019 -14.64 -2.02 26.05
N GLU A 1020 -14.94 -1.96 24.76
CA GLU A 1020 -14.94 -0.75 23.95
C GLU A 1020 -15.97 0.28 24.44
N LYS A 1021 -15.53 1.52 24.69
CA LYS A 1021 -16.37 2.62 25.19
C LYS A 1021 -16.47 3.72 24.13
N VAL A 1022 -17.68 4.03 23.68
CA VAL A 1022 -17.94 5.12 22.71
C VAL A 1022 -17.95 6.48 23.43
N MET A 1023 -17.20 7.45 22.90
CA MET A 1023 -17.05 8.82 23.38
C MET A 1023 -17.43 9.84 22.30
N VAL A 1024 -17.94 10.99 22.72
CA VAL A 1024 -18.37 12.10 21.84
C VAL A 1024 -17.57 13.35 22.18
N LYS A 1025 -17.10 14.08 21.15
CA LYS A 1025 -16.59 15.46 21.25
C LYS A 1025 -17.51 16.44 20.53
#